data_AF-A0A353RGL5-F1
#
_entry.id   AF-A0A353RGL5-F1
#
_cell.length_a   1.000
_cell.length_b   1.000
_cell.length_c   1.000
_cell.angle_alpha   90.00
_cell.angle_beta   90.00
_cell.angle_gamma   90.00
#
_symmetry.space_group_name_H-M   'P 1'
#
loop_
_entity.id
_entity.type
_entity.pdbx_description
1 polymer ?
#
loop_
_entity_poly.entity_id
_entity_poly.type
_entity_poly.pdbx_seq_one_letter_code
_entity_poly.pdbx_strand_id
1 'polypeptide(L)'
;MKHVGKGDAVIITSPDYPHKTIQIQPVYYEKFQQLKIKVYMEYPEEIPNYPIDSTLHRGLLERGVVSSGFFGDELPPMSIFSVNDCHIRMTHNVKDTLLCYAKVAGFDHAEYGLTNTTVYPLLFRDQHILIAASCLSNFSTSRFAPQKSLEIIWSKILNWITDKSLPINYWVQDPMPMYGKEEALPQNAMAQSIQRAYNWYYASNLLLDPSWEDEWIKYQGDGTNPFGPPITGDKEIGDGSHGILEGHASRIYYDGTQQYRYWMRADVQAESAMALAAGGQYLQQYDSVSANLLQYLYKTSNLRNGPRNDPSSPSYGLIGWAVTHPYVFYGDDNARTLLGTIGATAFLHNQEWNLKIVEGILSNFRVSGKHGFQGERLAEGDLVEKGLAAYRDAEVIHLSAHFESWLWASYLWLYQQTHYAPLLEKAKASIATMMHNYPHNWRCVQGIQIERARMILPLAWLVRIEDTEEHRAWLDRIISDILTYQVSSGGIRESFEVNVHIDLGKTVSNDQYGVYEAPLIFNEGDPVTCSLYTSNFAIFGLNEAYHATHNPRYRVARDKLADYLMRIQVKSDRHKDLSGAWFRGFDYNRWDYWGSNADAGWGVWSTLSGWSQPWILLSLIMIDEENNFWDYTHRQLDVKKEMSRSLWITGD
;
A
#
# COMPACT_ATOMS: atom_id res chain seq x y z
N MET A 1 -2.79 -22.59 -40.56
CA MET A 1 -1.70 -22.40 -41.55
C MET A 1 -1.97 -22.96 -42.96
N LYS A 2 -2.78 -24.02 -43.14
CA LYS A 2 -3.02 -24.63 -44.47
C LYS A 2 -3.72 -23.71 -45.50
N HIS A 3 -4.41 -22.66 -45.06
CA HIS A 3 -5.17 -21.74 -45.92
C HIS A 3 -4.52 -20.35 -46.10
N VAL A 4 -3.32 -20.12 -45.56
CA VAL A 4 -2.69 -18.78 -45.62
C VAL A 4 -2.12 -18.53 -47.01
N GLY A 5 -2.53 -17.42 -47.62
CA GLY A 5 -2.16 -16.93 -48.95
C GLY A 5 -1.38 -15.62 -48.93
N LYS A 6 -1.04 -15.13 -50.13
CA LYS A 6 -0.31 -13.86 -50.30
C LYS A 6 -1.22 -12.67 -49.94
N GLY A 7 -0.73 -11.77 -49.10
CA GLY A 7 -1.48 -10.59 -48.62
C GLY A 7 -2.26 -10.83 -47.32
N ASP A 8 -2.23 -12.06 -46.79
CA ASP A 8 -2.79 -12.35 -45.46
C ASP A 8 -1.90 -11.79 -44.34
N ALA A 9 -2.54 -11.60 -43.19
CA ALA A 9 -1.94 -11.28 -41.90
C ALA A 9 -2.15 -12.46 -40.95
N VAL A 10 -1.12 -12.84 -40.19
CA VAL A 10 -1.21 -13.98 -39.25
C VAL A 10 -0.81 -13.54 -37.84
N ILE A 11 -1.63 -13.90 -36.86
CA ILE A 11 -1.34 -13.76 -35.42
C ILE A 11 -1.31 -15.18 -34.83
N ILE A 12 -0.21 -15.53 -34.17
CA ILE A 12 0.00 -16.81 -33.50
C ILE A 12 0.21 -16.51 -32.01
N THR A 13 -0.82 -16.73 -31.20
CA THR A 13 -0.77 -16.52 -29.75
C THR A 13 -0.33 -17.78 -28.99
N SER A 14 -0.01 -17.62 -27.71
CA SER A 14 0.40 -18.72 -26.81
C SER A 14 -0.66 -18.99 -25.73
N PRO A 15 -1.69 -19.81 -26.01
CA PRO A 15 -2.80 -20.04 -25.08
C PRO A 15 -2.40 -20.87 -23.83
N ASP A 16 -1.35 -21.67 -23.94
CA ASP A 16 -0.84 -22.53 -22.85
C ASP A 16 0.34 -21.87 -22.09
N TYR A 17 0.53 -20.56 -22.25
CA TYR A 17 1.58 -19.80 -21.56
C TYR A 17 1.35 -19.81 -20.04
N PRO A 18 2.41 -19.97 -19.21
CA PRO A 18 3.83 -20.13 -19.57
C PRO A 18 4.28 -21.60 -19.71
N HIS A 19 3.36 -22.55 -19.53
CA HIS A 19 3.67 -23.98 -19.43
C HIS A 19 4.13 -24.62 -20.74
N LYS A 20 3.70 -24.07 -21.89
CA LYS A 20 4.05 -24.60 -23.19
C LYS A 20 4.36 -23.49 -24.18
N THR A 21 5.46 -23.68 -24.90
CA THR A 21 5.87 -22.86 -26.04
C THR A 21 5.10 -23.23 -27.30
N ILE A 22 5.10 -22.32 -28.27
CA ILE A 22 4.51 -22.59 -29.57
C ILE A 22 5.52 -23.30 -30.48
N GLN A 23 5.16 -24.50 -30.92
CA GLN A 23 5.96 -25.27 -31.88
C GLN A 23 5.56 -24.94 -33.32
N ILE A 24 6.50 -24.43 -34.10
CA ILE A 24 6.30 -24.09 -35.51
C ILE A 24 7.34 -24.80 -36.32
N GLN A 25 6.89 -25.66 -37.23
CA GLN A 25 7.81 -26.38 -38.10
C GLN A 25 8.57 -25.40 -39.01
N PRO A 26 9.88 -25.62 -39.25
CA PRO A 26 10.73 -24.75 -40.08
C PRO A 26 10.11 -24.39 -41.45
N VAL A 27 9.40 -25.34 -42.08
CA VAL A 27 8.71 -25.15 -43.36
C VAL A 27 7.70 -23.99 -43.35
N TYR A 28 7.12 -23.65 -42.20
CA TYR A 28 6.20 -22.52 -42.10
C TYR A 28 6.92 -21.18 -42.06
N TYR A 29 8.09 -21.10 -41.42
CA TYR A 29 8.94 -19.89 -41.48
C TYR A 29 9.35 -19.61 -42.92
N GLU A 30 9.79 -20.63 -43.65
CA GLU A 30 10.11 -20.50 -45.08
C GLU A 30 8.90 -20.02 -45.89
N LYS A 31 7.72 -20.59 -45.62
CA LYS A 31 6.48 -20.18 -46.30
C LYS A 31 6.10 -18.73 -46.01
N PHE A 32 6.25 -18.25 -44.77
CA PHE A 32 6.00 -16.85 -44.43
C PHE A 32 6.91 -15.91 -45.21
N GLN A 33 8.19 -16.25 -45.33
CA GLN A 33 9.14 -15.46 -46.10
C GLN A 33 8.86 -15.50 -47.61
N GLN A 34 8.59 -16.69 -48.17
CA GLN A 34 8.27 -16.86 -49.60
C GLN A 34 7.03 -16.07 -50.03
N LEU A 35 5.99 -16.08 -49.19
CA LEU A 35 4.73 -15.39 -49.48
C LEU A 35 4.72 -13.93 -49.01
N LYS A 36 5.77 -13.48 -48.32
CA LYS A 36 5.88 -12.15 -47.69
C LYS A 36 4.68 -11.83 -46.79
N ILE A 37 4.24 -12.83 -46.03
CA ILE A 37 3.14 -12.70 -45.08
C ILE A 37 3.67 -11.98 -43.85
N LYS A 38 2.92 -11.00 -43.37
CA LYS A 38 3.21 -10.37 -42.08
C LYS A 38 2.68 -11.24 -40.95
N VAL A 39 3.59 -11.63 -40.06
CA VAL A 39 3.29 -12.53 -38.96
C VAL A 39 3.62 -11.85 -37.64
N TYR A 40 2.75 -12.04 -36.66
CA TYR A 40 3.07 -11.86 -35.26
C TYR A 40 2.98 -13.19 -34.55
N MET A 41 3.98 -13.52 -33.75
CA MET A 41 4.05 -14.78 -33.03
C MET A 41 4.62 -14.61 -31.64
N GLU A 42 4.13 -15.41 -30.70
CA GLU A 42 4.51 -15.32 -29.29
C GLU A 42 5.05 -16.63 -28.74
N TYR A 43 6.03 -16.51 -27.85
CA TYR A 43 6.61 -17.60 -27.06
C TYR A 43 6.97 -18.86 -27.88
N PRO A 44 7.71 -18.73 -29.01
CA PRO A 44 8.08 -19.88 -29.84
C PRO A 44 9.10 -20.78 -29.14
N GLU A 45 9.05 -22.09 -29.43
CA GLU A 45 10.04 -23.06 -28.93
C GLU A 45 11.40 -22.81 -29.59
N GLU A 46 11.41 -22.63 -30.89
CA GLU A 46 12.60 -22.42 -31.73
C GLU A 46 12.32 -21.32 -32.75
N ILE A 47 13.37 -20.59 -33.14
CA ILE A 47 13.30 -19.60 -34.21
C ILE A 47 14.50 -19.82 -35.14
N PRO A 48 14.28 -20.04 -36.46
CA PRO A 48 15.38 -20.23 -37.40
C PRO A 48 16.39 -19.09 -37.37
N ASN A 49 17.68 -19.42 -37.24
CA ASN A 49 18.82 -18.50 -37.18
C ASN A 49 18.99 -17.69 -35.88
N TYR A 50 18.10 -17.85 -34.89
CA TYR A 50 18.21 -17.19 -33.59
C TYR A 50 18.37 -18.24 -32.49
N PRO A 51 19.60 -18.49 -32.00
CA PRO A 51 19.82 -19.38 -30.88
C PRO A 51 19.04 -18.92 -29.65
N ILE A 52 18.33 -19.84 -28.99
CA ILE A 52 17.56 -19.58 -27.77
C ILE A 52 18.18 -20.44 -26.65
N ASP A 53 18.44 -19.83 -25.50
CA ASP A 53 18.94 -20.57 -24.34
C ASP A 53 17.89 -21.57 -23.85
N SER A 54 18.34 -22.74 -23.38
CA SER A 54 17.45 -23.72 -22.73
C SER A 54 16.94 -23.25 -21.37
N THR A 55 17.65 -22.32 -20.72
CA THR A 55 17.31 -21.77 -19.42
C THR A 55 16.17 -20.76 -19.54
N LEU A 56 15.08 -21.04 -18.83
CA LEU A 56 13.97 -20.12 -18.66
C LEU A 56 14.29 -19.08 -17.58
N HIS A 57 14.20 -17.80 -17.92
CA HIS A 57 14.16 -16.71 -16.97
C HIS A 57 12.72 -16.43 -16.55
N ARG A 58 12.50 -16.31 -15.24
CA ARG A 58 11.23 -15.87 -14.66
C ARG A 58 11.44 -14.50 -14.06
N GLY A 59 10.82 -13.49 -14.67
CA GLY A 59 10.88 -12.11 -14.24
C GLY A 59 10.33 -11.91 -12.83
N LEU A 60 11.05 -11.14 -12.04
CA LEU A 60 10.68 -10.77 -10.67
C LEU A 60 10.51 -9.27 -10.52
N LEU A 61 11.49 -8.51 -11.04
CA LEU A 61 11.58 -7.05 -10.90
C LEU A 61 11.76 -6.35 -12.25
N GLU A 62 11.99 -7.12 -13.30
CA GLU A 62 12.18 -6.63 -14.65
C GLU A 62 10.88 -6.06 -15.23
N ARG A 63 11.06 -5.06 -16.10
CA ARG A 63 9.99 -4.32 -16.74
C ARG A 63 10.19 -4.34 -18.25
N GLY A 64 9.10 -4.16 -18.98
CA GLY A 64 9.17 -3.92 -20.42
C GLY A 64 9.77 -2.53 -20.66
N VAL A 65 10.72 -2.44 -21.60
CA VAL A 65 11.39 -1.20 -21.97
C VAL A 65 11.36 -1.06 -23.48
N VAL A 66 10.90 0.09 -23.97
CA VAL A 66 10.91 0.40 -25.40
C VAL A 66 12.34 0.62 -25.88
N SER A 67 12.80 -0.12 -26.88
CA SER A 67 14.19 -0.05 -27.37
C SER A 67 14.33 0.62 -28.74
N SER A 68 13.22 0.97 -29.41
CA SER A 68 13.24 1.51 -30.77
C SER A 68 12.20 2.63 -30.96
N GLY A 69 12.36 3.43 -32.02
CA GLY A 69 11.37 4.44 -32.43
C GLY A 69 10.10 3.87 -33.08
N PHE A 70 9.91 2.55 -33.13
CA PHE A 70 8.77 1.89 -33.79
C PHE A 70 7.41 2.35 -33.23
N PHE A 71 7.36 2.70 -31.94
CA PHE A 71 6.13 3.11 -31.26
C PHE A 71 5.83 4.62 -31.34
N GLY A 72 6.74 5.41 -31.92
CA GLY A 72 6.57 6.86 -32.12
C GLY A 72 6.69 7.68 -30.83
N ASP A 73 6.38 8.97 -30.94
CA ASP A 73 6.63 9.95 -29.87
C ASP A 73 5.69 9.80 -28.67
N GLU A 74 4.57 9.09 -28.83
CA GLU A 74 3.64 8.78 -27.73
C GLU A 74 4.17 7.71 -26.77
N LEU A 75 5.11 6.86 -27.25
CA LEU A 75 5.80 5.87 -26.44
C LEU A 75 7.27 5.77 -26.90
N PRO A 76 8.09 6.78 -26.61
CA PRO A 76 9.44 6.90 -27.14
C PRO A 76 10.39 5.85 -26.54
N PRO A 77 11.59 5.65 -27.12
CA PRO A 77 12.62 4.81 -26.54
C PRO A 77 12.86 5.10 -25.04
N MET A 78 13.18 4.03 -24.31
CA MET A 78 13.34 3.96 -22.84
C MET A 78 12.06 4.20 -22.02
N SER A 79 10.89 4.33 -22.66
CA SER A 79 9.61 4.24 -21.94
C SER A 79 9.45 2.86 -21.29
N ILE A 80 8.88 2.82 -20.08
CA ILE A 80 8.69 1.58 -19.31
C ILE A 80 7.22 1.20 -19.13
N PHE A 81 6.96 -0.10 -19.02
CA PHE A 81 5.66 -0.69 -18.73
C PHE A 81 5.85 -2.02 -17.99
N SER A 82 4.85 -2.51 -17.27
CA SER A 82 4.93 -3.80 -16.59
C SER A 82 4.63 -4.96 -17.53
N VAL A 83 5.42 -6.02 -17.38
CA VAL A 83 5.19 -7.35 -17.96
C VAL A 83 5.28 -8.31 -16.79
N ASN A 84 4.19 -8.46 -16.06
CA ASN A 84 4.15 -9.19 -14.78
C ASN A 84 4.40 -10.68 -15.00
N ASP A 85 5.24 -11.25 -14.13
CA ASP A 85 5.66 -12.67 -14.14
C ASP A 85 6.01 -13.14 -15.57
N CYS A 86 6.91 -12.40 -16.22
CA CYS A 86 7.37 -12.71 -17.57
C CYS A 86 8.22 -13.98 -17.59
N HIS A 87 7.83 -14.97 -18.37
CA HIS A 87 8.59 -16.17 -18.68
C HIS A 87 9.23 -15.96 -20.05
N ILE A 88 10.57 -15.91 -20.07
CA ILE A 88 11.34 -15.55 -21.26
C ILE A 88 12.65 -16.32 -21.31
N ARG A 89 13.10 -16.68 -22.52
CA ARG A 89 14.42 -17.26 -22.76
C ARG A 89 15.28 -16.27 -23.51
N MET A 90 16.58 -16.23 -23.21
CA MET A 90 17.50 -15.36 -23.93
C MET A 90 17.54 -15.78 -25.39
N THR A 91 17.27 -14.83 -26.29
CA THR A 91 17.37 -15.02 -27.74
C THR A 91 18.57 -14.24 -28.26
N HIS A 92 19.53 -14.95 -28.84
CA HIS A 92 20.79 -14.37 -29.29
C HIS A 92 20.71 -13.90 -30.74
N ASN A 93 21.68 -13.06 -31.13
CA ASN A 93 21.83 -12.53 -32.50
C ASN A 93 20.65 -11.68 -33.01
N VAL A 94 19.80 -11.19 -32.12
CA VAL A 94 18.70 -10.27 -32.45
C VAL A 94 19.26 -8.88 -32.80
N LYS A 95 18.93 -8.37 -33.99
CA LYS A 95 19.42 -7.07 -34.49
C LYS A 95 18.41 -5.94 -34.40
N ASP A 96 17.11 -6.25 -34.48
CA ASP A 96 16.02 -5.28 -34.59
C ASP A 96 15.04 -5.48 -33.43
N THR A 97 15.50 -5.16 -32.22
CA THR A 97 14.72 -5.25 -30.99
C THR A 97 13.83 -4.02 -30.85
N LEU A 98 12.52 -4.25 -30.74
CA LEU A 98 11.50 -3.20 -30.59
C LEU A 98 11.18 -2.92 -29.11
N LEU A 99 11.05 -4.00 -28.33
CA LEU A 99 10.87 -3.99 -26.87
C LEU A 99 11.90 -4.94 -26.26
N CYS A 100 12.43 -4.57 -25.10
CA CYS A 100 13.26 -5.43 -24.29
C CYS A 100 12.66 -5.60 -22.89
N TYR A 101 13.19 -6.56 -22.14
CA TYR A 101 12.81 -6.86 -20.76
C TYR A 101 14.07 -6.80 -19.90
N ALA A 102 14.07 -5.91 -18.90
CA ALA A 102 15.24 -5.64 -18.09
C ALA A 102 14.86 -5.07 -16.71
N LYS A 103 15.73 -5.29 -15.71
CA LYS A 103 15.60 -4.63 -14.40
C LYS A 103 16.04 -3.18 -14.55
N VAL A 104 15.10 -2.26 -14.47
CA VAL A 104 15.34 -0.81 -14.62
C VAL A 104 14.62 -0.04 -13.52
N ALA A 105 15.14 1.11 -13.09
CA ALA A 105 14.48 2.05 -12.17
C ALA A 105 13.87 3.26 -12.91
N GLY A 106 12.83 3.88 -12.31
CA GLY A 106 12.11 5.02 -12.88
C GLY A 106 10.58 4.89 -12.82
N PHE A 107 9.87 5.98 -13.12
CA PHE A 107 8.41 6.08 -13.12
C PHE A 107 7.80 5.75 -14.50
N ASP A 108 8.15 6.52 -15.53
CA ASP A 108 7.73 6.32 -16.93
C ASP A 108 8.88 6.03 -17.89
N HIS A 109 10.10 6.28 -17.43
CA HIS A 109 11.33 6.12 -18.20
C HIS A 109 12.31 5.22 -17.46
N ALA A 110 13.18 4.51 -18.19
CA ALA A 110 14.33 3.81 -17.62
C ALA A 110 15.45 4.85 -17.35
N GLU A 111 15.43 5.43 -16.16
CA GLU A 111 16.22 6.63 -15.78
C GLU A 111 17.74 6.40 -15.79
N TYR A 112 18.17 5.15 -15.65
CA TYR A 112 19.57 4.74 -15.76
C TYR A 112 19.88 3.97 -17.05
N GLY A 113 18.96 4.03 -18.02
CA GLY A 113 19.00 3.22 -19.22
C GLY A 113 19.07 1.73 -18.92
N LEU A 114 19.76 1.00 -19.80
CA LEU A 114 19.96 -0.45 -19.72
C LEU A 114 21.35 -0.83 -19.16
N THR A 115 21.98 0.07 -18.41
CA THR A 115 23.30 -0.18 -17.83
C THR A 115 23.22 -1.21 -16.71
N ASN A 116 24.21 -2.11 -16.64
CA ASN A 116 24.36 -3.14 -15.60
C ASN A 116 23.13 -4.05 -15.39
N THR A 117 22.30 -4.21 -16.41
CA THR A 117 21.12 -5.08 -16.34
C THR A 117 21.18 -6.12 -17.45
N THR A 118 20.68 -7.32 -17.18
CA THR A 118 20.50 -8.32 -18.23
C THR A 118 19.33 -7.89 -19.10
N VAL A 119 19.59 -7.74 -20.40
CA VAL A 119 18.59 -7.27 -21.37
C VAL A 119 18.12 -8.45 -22.21
N TYR A 120 16.85 -8.84 -22.05
CA TYR A 120 16.22 -9.86 -22.88
C TYR A 120 15.46 -9.20 -24.04
N PRO A 121 15.66 -9.63 -25.29
CA PRO A 121 14.78 -9.19 -26.39
C PRO A 121 13.35 -9.68 -26.15
N LEU A 122 12.41 -8.76 -25.94
CA LEU A 122 11.02 -9.09 -25.60
C LEU A 122 10.14 -9.14 -26.86
N LEU A 123 10.29 -8.15 -27.75
CA LEU A 123 9.66 -8.10 -29.06
C LEU A 123 10.70 -7.65 -30.07
N PHE A 124 10.90 -8.40 -31.15
CA PHE A 124 11.85 -8.05 -32.19
C PHE A 124 11.32 -8.42 -33.57
N ARG A 125 11.94 -7.84 -34.60
CA ARG A 125 11.54 -8.01 -35.99
C ARG A 125 12.57 -8.83 -36.77
N ASP A 126 12.09 -9.84 -37.48
CA ASP A 126 12.83 -10.58 -38.49
C ASP A 126 12.11 -10.48 -39.83
N GLN A 127 12.53 -9.53 -40.67
CA GLN A 127 11.91 -9.23 -41.97
C GLN A 127 10.39 -8.96 -41.83
N HIS A 128 9.56 -9.92 -42.26
CA HIS A 128 8.09 -9.86 -42.23
C HIS A 128 7.48 -10.53 -40.99
N ILE A 129 8.28 -10.83 -39.96
CA ILE A 129 7.82 -11.49 -38.74
C ILE A 129 8.15 -10.63 -37.52
N LEU A 130 7.14 -10.33 -36.70
CA LEU A 130 7.30 -9.83 -35.33
C LEU A 130 7.26 -11.01 -34.38
N ILE A 131 8.29 -11.13 -33.55
CA ILE A 131 8.47 -12.25 -32.63
C ILE A 131 8.50 -11.71 -31.21
N ALA A 132 7.51 -12.09 -30.40
CA ALA A 132 7.52 -11.87 -28.97
C ALA A 132 8.15 -13.10 -28.28
N ALA A 133 9.22 -12.88 -27.51
CA ALA A 133 9.90 -13.93 -26.76
C ALA A 133 9.11 -14.40 -25.52
N SER A 134 7.98 -13.74 -25.23
CA SER A 134 7.01 -14.08 -24.18
C SER A 134 5.58 -13.82 -24.70
N CYS A 135 4.56 -13.99 -23.86
CA CYS A 135 3.15 -13.82 -24.22
C CYS A 135 2.67 -12.40 -23.91
N LEU A 136 2.78 -11.48 -24.88
CA LEU A 136 2.30 -10.11 -24.72
C LEU A 136 0.77 -10.04 -24.78
N SER A 137 0.11 -10.97 -25.46
CA SER A 137 -1.34 -11.03 -25.62
C SER A 137 -2.06 -11.35 -24.32
N ASN A 138 -1.32 -11.82 -23.31
CA ASN A 138 -1.83 -12.03 -21.96
C ASN A 138 -1.99 -10.74 -21.14
N PHE A 139 -1.78 -9.55 -21.73
CA PHE A 139 -1.74 -8.26 -21.03
C PHE A 139 -2.95 -8.01 -20.10
N SER A 140 -4.16 -8.43 -20.49
CA SER A 140 -5.36 -8.24 -19.67
C SER A 140 -5.37 -9.20 -18.47
N THR A 141 -5.07 -10.49 -18.69
CA THR A 141 -4.99 -11.50 -17.62
C THR A 141 -3.81 -11.25 -16.68
N SER A 142 -2.61 -11.01 -17.19
CA SER A 142 -1.41 -10.70 -16.39
C SER A 142 -1.40 -9.28 -15.83
N ARG A 143 -2.43 -8.45 -16.09
CA ARG A 143 -2.55 -7.06 -15.57
C ARG A 143 -1.36 -6.16 -15.93
N PHE A 144 -0.96 -6.16 -17.20
CA PHE A 144 0.09 -5.24 -17.66
C PHE A 144 -0.40 -3.79 -17.61
N ALA A 145 0.50 -2.88 -17.27
CA ALA A 145 0.22 -1.47 -17.01
C ALA A 145 1.41 -0.58 -17.45
N PRO A 146 1.21 0.73 -17.68
CA PRO A 146 -0.08 1.41 -17.68
C PRO A 146 -0.86 1.13 -18.96
N GLN A 147 -2.19 1.10 -18.89
CA GLN A 147 -3.10 0.76 -19.99
C GLN A 147 -2.74 1.48 -21.30
N LYS A 148 -2.51 2.79 -21.22
CA LYS A 148 -2.17 3.62 -22.39
C LYS A 148 -0.92 3.13 -23.14
N SER A 149 0.10 2.66 -22.43
CA SER A 149 1.30 2.10 -23.07
C SER A 149 0.97 0.82 -23.83
N LEU A 150 0.11 -0.03 -23.28
CA LEU A 150 -0.31 -1.28 -23.91
C LEU A 150 -1.21 -1.02 -25.13
N GLU A 151 -2.10 -0.04 -25.07
CA GLU A 151 -2.91 0.40 -26.21
C GLU A 151 -2.03 0.86 -27.38
N ILE A 152 -0.99 1.64 -27.11
CA ILE A 152 -0.03 2.08 -28.14
C ILE A 152 0.73 0.89 -28.73
N ILE A 153 1.26 0.00 -27.88
CA ILE A 153 2.00 -1.19 -28.32
C ILE A 153 1.15 -2.05 -29.24
N TRP A 154 -0.06 -2.41 -28.81
CA TRP A 154 -0.96 -3.25 -29.61
C TRP A 154 -1.47 -2.56 -30.86
N SER A 155 -1.78 -1.26 -30.81
CA SER A 155 -2.15 -0.50 -32.00
C SER A 155 -1.03 -0.53 -33.04
N LYS A 156 0.23 -0.34 -32.63
CA LYS A 156 1.38 -0.37 -33.56
C LYS A 156 1.65 -1.75 -34.14
N ILE A 157 1.54 -2.81 -33.32
CA ILE A 157 1.65 -4.19 -33.78
C ILE A 157 0.56 -4.51 -34.81
N LEU A 158 -0.71 -4.25 -34.49
CA LEU A 158 -1.85 -4.52 -35.37
C LEU A 158 -1.78 -3.71 -36.67
N ASN A 159 -1.39 -2.43 -36.59
CA ASN A 159 -1.22 -1.60 -37.77
C ASN A 159 -0.11 -2.10 -38.67
N TRP A 160 1.01 -2.53 -38.08
CA TRP A 160 2.13 -3.07 -38.84
C TRP A 160 1.74 -4.37 -39.54
N ILE A 161 1.07 -5.30 -38.86
CA ILE A 161 0.69 -6.60 -39.44
C ILE A 161 -0.32 -6.43 -40.59
N THR A 162 -1.24 -5.46 -40.48
CA THR A 162 -2.36 -5.32 -41.42
C THR A 162 -2.18 -4.24 -42.49
N ASP A 163 -1.13 -3.42 -42.40
CA ASP A 163 -0.93 -2.22 -43.24
C ASP A 163 -2.11 -1.24 -43.20
N LYS A 164 -2.86 -1.24 -42.09
CA LYS A 164 -4.04 -0.39 -41.88
C LYS A 164 -3.91 0.32 -40.54
N SER A 165 -4.56 1.47 -40.43
CA SER A 165 -4.81 2.06 -39.12
C SER A 165 -6.06 1.41 -38.53
N LEU A 166 -5.89 0.57 -37.51
CA LEU A 166 -6.96 -0.11 -36.81
C LEU A 166 -7.21 0.58 -35.47
N PRO A 167 -8.37 1.25 -35.28
CA PRO A 167 -8.71 1.83 -34.00
C PRO A 167 -9.06 0.73 -32.99
N ILE A 168 -8.45 0.78 -31.81
CA ILE A 168 -8.87 -0.02 -30.66
C ILE A 168 -9.98 0.75 -29.95
N ASN A 169 -11.23 0.39 -30.22
CA ASN A 169 -12.39 1.09 -29.67
C ASN A 169 -12.76 0.66 -28.25
N TYR A 170 -12.22 -0.47 -27.79
CA TYR A 170 -12.54 -1.04 -26.49
C TYR A 170 -11.31 -1.75 -25.92
N TRP A 171 -11.04 -1.49 -24.65
CA TRP A 171 -9.97 -2.10 -23.89
C TRP A 171 -10.53 -2.68 -22.60
N VAL A 172 -10.29 -3.97 -22.35
CA VAL A 172 -10.72 -4.64 -21.11
C VAL A 172 -9.60 -4.52 -20.09
N GLN A 173 -9.86 -3.77 -19.02
CA GLN A 173 -9.01 -3.69 -17.85
C GLN A 173 -9.71 -4.35 -16.66
N ASP A 174 -9.02 -5.27 -15.99
CA ASP A 174 -9.45 -5.86 -14.72
C ASP A 174 -8.19 -6.18 -13.90
N PRO A 175 -8.03 -5.65 -12.67
CA PRO A 175 -8.91 -4.72 -11.96
C PRO A 175 -8.95 -3.32 -12.59
N MET A 176 -9.99 -2.55 -12.28
CA MET A 176 -10.17 -1.16 -12.71
C MET A 176 -10.67 -0.27 -11.55
N PRO A 177 -10.54 1.06 -11.65
CA PRO A 177 -11.19 2.00 -10.73
C PRO A 177 -12.71 1.83 -10.73
N MET A 178 -13.35 2.07 -9.59
CA MET A 178 -14.81 2.00 -9.44
C MET A 178 -15.53 2.95 -10.41
N TYR A 179 -15.02 4.18 -10.51
CA TYR A 179 -15.60 5.24 -11.30
C TYR A 179 -14.51 5.96 -12.13
N GLY A 180 -14.91 6.52 -13.27
CA GLY A 180 -14.04 7.35 -14.09
C GLY A 180 -13.67 8.68 -13.41
N LYS A 181 -12.60 9.31 -13.90
CA LYS A 181 -12.05 10.57 -13.38
C LYS A 181 -13.10 11.69 -13.26
N GLU A 182 -13.89 11.87 -14.31
CA GLU A 182 -14.91 12.92 -14.43
C GLU A 182 -16.34 12.36 -14.37
N GLU A 183 -16.49 11.07 -14.01
CA GLU A 183 -17.81 10.45 -13.90
C GLU A 183 -18.62 11.08 -12.77
N ALA A 184 -19.91 11.33 -13.00
CA ALA A 184 -20.77 11.77 -11.90
C ALA A 184 -20.96 10.61 -10.92
N LEU A 185 -20.56 10.79 -9.65
CA LEU A 185 -20.80 9.77 -8.64
C LEU A 185 -22.31 9.59 -8.41
N PRO A 186 -22.80 8.35 -8.31
CA PRO A 186 -24.19 8.12 -7.95
C PRO A 186 -24.46 8.61 -6.51
N GLN A 187 -25.71 8.96 -6.21
CA GLN A 187 -26.09 9.48 -4.88
C GLN A 187 -25.73 8.53 -3.72
N ASN A 188 -25.67 7.22 -3.99
CA ASN A 188 -25.31 6.19 -3.01
C ASN A 188 -23.84 5.73 -3.13
N ALA A 189 -22.97 6.47 -3.81
CA ALA A 189 -21.55 6.11 -3.97
C ALA A 189 -20.84 5.90 -2.62
N MET A 190 -21.13 6.75 -1.62
CA MET A 190 -20.57 6.64 -0.27
C MET A 190 -20.95 5.30 0.39
N ALA A 191 -22.24 5.02 0.48
CA ALA A 191 -22.75 3.78 1.04
C ALA A 191 -22.23 2.54 0.27
N GLN A 192 -22.14 2.61 -1.06
CA GLN A 192 -21.58 1.54 -1.88
C GLN A 192 -20.09 1.30 -1.59
N SER A 193 -19.30 2.36 -1.49
CA SER A 193 -17.87 2.30 -1.17
C SER A 193 -17.64 1.67 0.21
N ILE A 194 -18.41 2.10 1.22
CA ILE A 194 -18.38 1.54 2.58
C ILE A 194 -18.74 0.05 2.57
N GLN A 195 -19.85 -0.33 1.94
CA GLN A 195 -20.29 -1.73 1.87
C GLN A 195 -19.25 -2.61 1.17
N ARG A 196 -18.61 -2.12 0.11
CA ARG A 196 -17.58 -2.87 -0.63
C ARG A 196 -16.30 -3.03 0.16
N ALA A 197 -15.85 -1.99 0.87
CA ALA A 197 -14.67 -2.07 1.73
C ALA A 197 -14.89 -3.00 2.93
N TYR A 198 -16.08 -2.98 3.53
CA TYR A 198 -16.45 -3.94 4.57
C TYR A 198 -16.46 -5.38 4.04
N ASN A 199 -17.12 -5.62 2.90
CA ASN A 199 -17.18 -6.96 2.28
C ASN A 199 -15.82 -7.48 1.83
N TRP A 200 -14.88 -6.58 1.48
CA TRP A 200 -13.54 -6.96 1.07
C TRP A 200 -12.83 -7.78 2.15
N TYR A 201 -12.97 -7.45 3.44
CA TYR A 201 -12.32 -8.23 4.51
C TYR A 201 -12.68 -9.73 4.45
N TYR A 202 -13.95 -10.05 4.16
CA TYR A 202 -14.42 -11.43 4.03
C TYR A 202 -14.08 -12.06 2.68
N ALA A 203 -14.01 -11.26 1.61
CA ALA A 203 -13.68 -11.74 0.27
C ALA A 203 -12.16 -11.87 0.01
N SER A 204 -11.33 -11.22 0.84
CA SER A 204 -9.88 -11.11 0.68
C SER A 204 -9.09 -12.39 0.96
N ASN A 205 -9.74 -13.40 1.55
CA ASN A 205 -9.11 -14.64 2.03
C ASN A 205 -7.99 -14.41 3.07
N LEU A 206 -7.97 -13.27 3.76
CA LEU A 206 -6.91 -12.93 4.75
C LEU A 206 -7.22 -13.41 6.17
N LEU A 207 -8.46 -13.78 6.48
CA LEU A 207 -8.87 -14.29 7.79
C LEU A 207 -8.47 -15.76 7.92
N LEU A 208 -7.64 -16.08 8.92
CA LEU A 208 -7.04 -17.42 9.08
C LEU A 208 -8.03 -18.42 9.70
N ASP A 209 -8.24 -19.56 9.04
CA ASP A 209 -9.02 -20.69 9.58
C ASP A 209 -8.12 -21.86 9.99
N PRO A 210 -8.25 -22.43 11.22
CA PRO A 210 -7.38 -23.50 11.72
C PRO A 210 -7.21 -24.71 10.78
N SER A 211 -8.11 -24.95 9.82
CA SER A 211 -7.99 -26.07 8.87
C SER A 211 -6.77 -25.99 7.95
N TRP A 212 -6.11 -24.84 7.83
CA TRP A 212 -4.94 -24.65 6.96
C TRP A 212 -3.74 -24.02 7.68
N GLU A 213 -3.62 -24.26 8.99
CA GLU A 213 -2.56 -23.70 9.86
C GLU A 213 -1.14 -23.98 9.39
N ASP A 214 -0.87 -25.23 9.02
CA ASP A 214 0.45 -25.65 8.53
C ASP A 214 0.91 -24.82 7.31
N GLU A 215 -0.04 -24.37 6.49
CA GLU A 215 0.27 -23.61 5.28
C GLU A 215 0.65 -22.16 5.59
N TRP A 216 -0.09 -21.44 6.43
CA TRP A 216 0.32 -20.08 6.77
C TRP A 216 1.57 -20.04 7.64
N ILE A 217 1.76 -21.00 8.55
CA ILE A 217 3.00 -21.07 9.35
C ILE A 217 4.21 -21.25 8.43
N LYS A 218 4.08 -22.11 7.41
CA LYS A 218 5.12 -22.32 6.40
C LYS A 218 5.49 -21.03 5.66
N TYR A 219 4.50 -20.26 5.21
CA TYR A 219 4.76 -19.03 4.43
C TYR A 219 5.10 -17.82 5.29
N GLN A 220 4.63 -17.75 6.54
CA GLN A 220 5.07 -16.75 7.52
C GLN A 220 6.55 -16.94 7.86
N GLY A 221 6.97 -18.20 8.06
CA GLY A 221 8.34 -18.54 8.44
C GLY A 221 8.79 -17.79 9.70
N ASP A 222 10.00 -17.26 9.68
CA ASP A 222 10.58 -16.43 10.73
C ASP A 222 10.27 -14.92 10.57
N GLY A 223 9.49 -14.54 9.56
CA GLY A 223 9.19 -13.15 9.23
C GLY A 223 10.25 -12.42 8.41
N THR A 224 11.33 -13.09 7.97
CA THR A 224 12.34 -12.48 7.08
C THR A 224 11.81 -12.31 5.66
N ASN A 225 11.00 -13.26 5.18
CA ASN A 225 10.39 -13.22 3.85
C ASN A 225 8.97 -13.83 3.88
N PRO A 226 8.00 -13.19 4.56
CA PRO A 226 6.68 -13.73 4.82
C PRO A 226 5.76 -13.62 3.59
N PHE A 227 6.24 -14.07 2.43
CA PHE A 227 5.53 -14.00 1.17
C PHE A 227 5.18 -15.40 0.68
N GLY A 228 3.93 -15.58 0.24
CA GLY A 228 3.43 -16.87 -0.23
C GLY A 228 2.45 -16.73 -1.40
N PRO A 229 2.03 -17.86 -1.98
CA PRO A 229 1.06 -17.87 -3.08
C PRO A 229 -0.29 -17.25 -2.65
N PRO A 230 -1.15 -16.88 -3.62
CA PRO A 230 -2.52 -16.47 -3.34
C PRO A 230 -3.26 -17.54 -2.56
N ILE A 231 -4.12 -17.10 -1.66
CA ILE A 231 -5.03 -17.97 -0.94
C ILE A 231 -6.24 -18.22 -1.83
N THR A 232 -6.44 -19.47 -2.21
CA THR A 232 -7.48 -19.89 -3.13
C THR A 232 -8.85 -19.97 -2.45
N GLY A 233 -9.91 -19.69 -3.20
CA GLY A 233 -11.28 -19.61 -2.66
C GLY A 233 -11.92 -20.95 -2.25
N ASP A 234 -11.19 -22.05 -2.32
CA ASP A 234 -11.56 -23.35 -1.75
C ASP A 234 -11.17 -23.50 -0.28
N LYS A 235 -10.38 -22.57 0.28
CA LYS A 235 -10.07 -22.56 1.70
C LYS A 235 -11.19 -21.93 2.53
N GLU A 236 -11.38 -22.48 3.72
CA GLU A 236 -12.32 -21.92 4.70
C GLU A 236 -11.83 -20.54 5.17
N ILE A 237 -12.78 -19.62 5.34
CA ILE A 237 -12.54 -18.26 5.81
C ILE A 237 -12.63 -18.25 7.33
N GLY A 238 -11.58 -17.78 7.99
CA GLY A 238 -11.54 -17.72 9.45
C GLY A 238 -12.53 -16.75 10.07
N ASP A 239 -12.88 -16.99 11.32
CA ASP A 239 -13.74 -16.12 12.13
C ASP A 239 -12.96 -15.03 12.90
N GLY A 240 -11.68 -14.81 12.55
CA GLY A 240 -10.77 -13.89 13.23
C GLY A 240 -10.10 -14.43 14.50
N SER A 241 -10.46 -15.62 14.98
CA SER A 241 -9.88 -16.19 16.22
C SER A 241 -8.38 -16.53 16.12
N HIS A 242 -7.88 -16.69 14.90
CA HIS A 242 -6.46 -16.95 14.59
C HIS A 242 -5.78 -15.75 13.93
N GLY A 243 -6.45 -14.61 13.87
CA GLY A 243 -5.92 -13.37 13.28
C GLY A 243 -6.20 -13.21 11.79
N ILE A 244 -5.71 -12.09 11.27
CA ILE A 244 -5.79 -11.68 9.87
C ILE A 244 -4.39 -11.37 9.33
N LEU A 245 -4.13 -11.78 8.08
CA LEU A 245 -2.87 -11.52 7.38
C LEU A 245 -2.72 -10.06 6.94
N GLU A 246 -1.48 -9.62 6.75
CA GLU A 246 -1.13 -8.24 6.39
C GLU A 246 -1.80 -7.77 5.09
N GLY A 247 -1.90 -8.59 4.05
CA GLY A 247 -2.56 -8.22 2.79
C GLY A 247 -1.91 -8.80 1.54
N HIS A 248 -2.17 -8.18 0.39
CA HIS A 248 -1.60 -8.60 -0.90
C HIS A 248 -0.27 -7.88 -1.16
N ALA A 249 0.76 -8.62 -1.57
CA ALA A 249 2.03 -8.09 -2.05
C ALA A 249 1.90 -7.54 -3.48
N SER A 250 2.83 -6.72 -3.96
CA SER A 250 2.72 -6.11 -5.29
C SER A 250 3.04 -7.03 -6.46
N ARG A 251 3.52 -8.25 -6.18
CA ARG A 251 3.84 -9.21 -7.23
C ARG A 251 2.55 -9.82 -7.80
N ILE A 252 2.36 -9.62 -9.09
CA ILE A 252 1.26 -10.19 -9.88
C ILE A 252 1.82 -11.36 -10.69
N TYR A 253 1.13 -12.49 -10.68
CA TYR A 253 1.47 -13.70 -11.44
C TYR A 253 0.92 -13.63 -12.87
N TYR A 254 1.38 -14.53 -13.73
CA TYR A 254 1.00 -14.57 -15.13
C TYR A 254 -0.51 -14.79 -15.35
N ASP A 255 -1.23 -15.33 -14.36
CA ASP A 255 -2.68 -15.55 -14.39
C ASP A 255 -3.49 -14.39 -13.80
N GLY A 256 -2.81 -13.32 -13.37
CA GLY A 256 -3.39 -12.14 -12.75
C GLY A 256 -3.54 -12.22 -11.24
N THR A 257 -3.40 -13.42 -10.67
CA THR A 257 -3.43 -13.60 -9.20
C THR A 257 -2.25 -12.89 -8.55
N GLN A 258 -2.38 -12.58 -7.28
CA GLN A 258 -1.41 -11.74 -6.58
C GLN A 258 -0.77 -12.51 -5.42
N GLN A 259 0.51 -12.30 -5.18
CA GLN A 259 1.22 -12.88 -4.05
C GLN A 259 0.68 -12.31 -2.73
N TYR A 260 0.62 -13.10 -1.65
CA TYR A 260 0.10 -12.67 -0.35
C TYR A 260 1.24 -12.47 0.65
N ARG A 261 1.03 -11.57 1.60
CA ARG A 261 1.92 -11.31 2.75
C ARG A 261 1.37 -12.03 3.99
N TYR A 262 1.99 -13.14 4.34
CA TYR A 262 1.62 -14.03 5.45
C TYR A 262 2.10 -13.50 6.81
N TRP A 263 2.26 -12.19 6.95
CA TRP A 263 2.75 -11.59 8.19
C TRP A 263 1.58 -11.23 9.11
N MET A 264 1.61 -11.74 10.34
CA MET A 264 0.65 -11.33 11.39
C MET A 264 1.25 -10.23 12.27
N ARG A 265 0.79 -9.00 12.06
CA ARG A 265 1.20 -7.79 12.81
C ARG A 265 0.12 -7.30 13.75
N ALA A 266 0.50 -6.67 14.87
CA ALA A 266 -0.44 -6.24 15.90
C ALA A 266 -1.37 -5.10 15.44
N ASP A 267 -0.81 -4.10 14.76
CA ASP A 267 -1.55 -2.97 14.21
C ASP A 267 -2.60 -3.45 13.20
N VAL A 268 -2.22 -4.40 12.34
CA VAL A 268 -3.13 -5.05 11.40
C VAL A 268 -4.34 -5.69 12.09
N GLN A 269 -4.16 -6.37 13.23
CA GLN A 269 -5.27 -7.00 13.94
C GLN A 269 -6.26 -5.95 14.48
N ALA A 270 -5.75 -4.96 15.21
CA ALA A 270 -6.59 -3.98 15.91
C ALA A 270 -7.27 -3.00 14.95
N GLU A 271 -6.57 -2.55 13.90
CA GLU A 271 -7.17 -1.65 12.90
C GLU A 271 -8.23 -2.38 12.06
N SER A 272 -8.00 -3.65 11.70
CA SER A 272 -9.02 -4.48 11.04
C SER A 272 -10.24 -4.69 11.94
N ALA A 273 -10.02 -4.96 13.23
CA ALA A 273 -11.10 -5.08 14.21
C ALA A 273 -11.94 -3.80 14.27
N MET A 274 -11.29 -2.63 14.28
CA MET A 274 -11.97 -1.33 14.27
C MET A 274 -12.82 -1.14 13.02
N ALA A 275 -12.26 -1.41 11.85
CA ALA A 275 -12.94 -1.24 10.58
C ALA A 275 -14.15 -2.17 10.43
N LEU A 276 -14.00 -3.43 10.86
CA LEU A 276 -15.10 -4.41 10.87
C LEU A 276 -16.18 -4.06 11.89
N ALA A 277 -15.83 -3.57 13.08
CA ALA A 277 -16.83 -3.13 14.06
C ALA A 277 -17.61 -1.89 13.57
N ALA A 278 -16.90 -0.90 13.02
CA ALA A 278 -17.53 0.31 12.47
C ALA A 278 -18.42 -0.01 11.27
N GLY A 279 -17.91 -0.79 10.32
CA GLY A 279 -18.67 -1.22 9.14
C GLY A 279 -19.88 -2.08 9.50
N GLY A 280 -19.71 -3.03 10.43
CA GLY A 280 -20.79 -3.87 10.92
C GLY A 280 -21.89 -3.06 11.61
N GLN A 281 -21.54 -2.04 12.40
CA GLN A 281 -22.52 -1.13 12.99
C GLN A 281 -23.25 -0.30 11.91
N TYR A 282 -22.51 0.32 11.00
CA TYR A 282 -23.08 1.16 9.93
C TYR A 282 -24.04 0.38 9.02
N LEU A 283 -23.67 -0.86 8.68
CA LEU A 283 -24.45 -1.73 7.79
C LEU A 283 -25.48 -2.60 8.52
N GLN A 284 -25.50 -2.56 9.85
CA GLN A 284 -26.29 -3.45 10.71
C GLN A 284 -25.99 -4.94 10.46
N GLN A 285 -24.72 -5.26 10.20
CA GLN A 285 -24.17 -6.60 9.98
C GLN A 285 -23.20 -6.92 11.11
N TYR A 286 -23.70 -7.52 12.18
CA TYR A 286 -22.90 -7.84 13.36
C TYR A 286 -22.43 -9.28 13.34
N ASP A 287 -21.14 -9.50 13.57
CA ASP A 287 -20.55 -10.81 13.76
C ASP A 287 -19.49 -10.80 14.88
N SER A 288 -18.81 -11.93 15.07
CA SER A 288 -17.77 -12.08 16.08
C SER A 288 -16.36 -11.70 15.61
N VAL A 289 -16.15 -11.39 14.32
CA VAL A 289 -14.79 -11.30 13.75
C VAL A 289 -13.99 -10.19 14.41
N SER A 290 -14.58 -9.00 14.55
CA SER A 290 -13.90 -7.87 15.22
C SER A 290 -13.51 -8.19 16.67
N ALA A 291 -14.42 -8.79 17.45
CA ALA A 291 -14.15 -9.17 18.83
C ALA A 291 -13.07 -10.27 18.92
N ASN A 292 -13.13 -11.25 18.02
CA ASN A 292 -12.16 -12.34 17.93
C ASN A 292 -10.76 -11.83 17.56
N LEU A 293 -10.62 -10.82 16.70
CA LEU A 293 -9.33 -10.21 16.37
C LEU A 293 -8.68 -9.50 17.58
N LEU A 294 -9.47 -8.79 18.40
CA LEU A 294 -8.95 -8.22 19.65
C LEU A 294 -8.58 -9.30 20.66
N GLN A 295 -9.40 -10.34 20.79
CA GLN A 295 -9.10 -11.51 21.60
C GLN A 295 -7.79 -12.16 21.16
N TYR A 296 -7.59 -12.30 19.85
CA TYR A 296 -6.37 -12.84 19.26
C TYR A 296 -5.14 -12.01 19.65
N LEU A 297 -5.19 -10.69 19.45
CA LEU A 297 -4.10 -9.78 19.79
C LEU A 297 -3.73 -9.87 21.27
N TYR A 298 -4.71 -9.74 22.16
CA TYR A 298 -4.47 -9.52 23.59
C TYR A 298 -4.38 -10.80 24.43
N LYS A 299 -4.91 -11.93 23.97
CA LYS A 299 -5.06 -13.14 24.80
C LYS A 299 -4.41 -14.38 24.21
N THR A 300 -4.60 -14.68 22.92
CA THR A 300 -4.16 -15.97 22.35
C THR A 300 -2.85 -15.89 21.58
N SER A 301 -2.54 -14.76 20.93
CA SER A 301 -1.24 -14.53 20.29
C SER A 301 -0.14 -14.17 21.29
N ASN A 302 1.10 -14.10 20.81
CA ASN A 302 2.26 -13.68 21.61
C ASN A 302 2.50 -12.15 21.59
N LEU A 303 1.68 -11.38 20.86
CA LEU A 303 1.88 -9.94 20.61
C LEU A 303 1.82 -9.12 21.90
N ARG A 304 0.90 -9.44 22.82
CA ARG A 304 0.77 -8.78 24.13
C ARG A 304 0.94 -9.74 25.32
N ASN A 305 1.61 -10.88 25.10
CA ASN A 305 1.88 -11.92 26.09
C ASN A 305 3.38 -11.93 26.54
N GLY A 306 3.76 -12.83 27.46
CA GLY A 306 5.14 -12.99 27.94
C GLY A 306 5.60 -11.78 28.76
N PRO A 307 6.86 -11.30 28.59
CA PRO A 307 7.38 -10.14 29.31
C PRO A 307 6.48 -8.90 29.15
N ARG A 308 5.83 -8.74 28.00
CA ARG A 308 4.89 -7.63 27.76
C ARG A 308 3.68 -7.69 28.69
N ASN A 309 3.30 -8.85 29.20
CA ASN A 309 2.20 -9.07 30.15
C ASN A 309 2.63 -9.31 31.61
N ASP A 310 3.93 -9.30 31.88
CA ASP A 310 4.48 -9.44 33.23
C ASP A 310 4.73 -8.04 33.83
N PRO A 311 4.00 -7.63 34.90
CA PRO A 311 4.18 -6.32 35.54
C PRO A 311 5.61 -6.02 36.02
N SER A 312 6.46 -7.04 36.20
CA SER A 312 7.86 -6.86 36.59
C SER A 312 8.80 -6.57 35.42
N SER A 313 8.33 -6.73 34.18
CA SER A 313 9.14 -6.55 32.98
C SER A 313 9.27 -5.08 32.56
N PRO A 314 10.48 -4.63 32.13
CA PRO A 314 10.65 -3.35 31.45
C PRO A 314 9.84 -3.20 30.14
N SER A 315 9.39 -4.29 29.52
CA SER A 315 8.53 -4.26 28.33
C SER A 315 7.03 -4.35 28.65
N TYR A 316 6.64 -4.42 29.93
CA TYR A 316 5.23 -4.54 30.33
C TYR A 316 4.36 -3.46 29.68
N GLY A 317 3.22 -3.82 29.09
CA GLY A 317 2.33 -2.85 28.42
C GLY A 317 2.60 -2.62 26.95
N LEU A 318 3.86 -2.70 26.50
CA LEU A 318 4.21 -2.57 25.09
C LEU A 318 3.60 -3.72 24.27
N ILE A 319 3.31 -3.44 23.00
CA ILE A 319 2.71 -4.41 22.07
C ILE A 319 3.77 -4.78 21.04
N GLY A 320 4.10 -6.08 20.97
CA GLY A 320 5.05 -6.59 19.99
C GLY A 320 4.59 -6.34 18.56
N TRP A 321 5.52 -6.01 17.68
CA TRP A 321 5.22 -5.62 16.30
C TRP A 321 4.52 -6.71 15.49
N ALA A 322 5.08 -7.92 15.52
CA ALA A 322 4.58 -9.06 14.79
C ALA A 322 4.76 -10.34 15.59
N VAL A 323 4.01 -11.39 15.26
CA VAL A 323 4.11 -12.67 15.99
C VAL A 323 5.49 -13.32 15.88
N THR A 324 6.22 -13.03 14.80
CA THR A 324 7.60 -13.48 14.58
C THR A 324 8.63 -12.60 15.30
N HIS A 325 8.27 -11.35 15.59
CA HIS A 325 9.14 -10.34 16.20
C HIS A 325 8.45 -9.66 17.40
N PRO A 326 7.95 -10.41 18.40
CA PRO A 326 7.14 -9.83 19.48
C PRO A 326 7.99 -8.99 20.45
N TYR A 327 9.32 -9.05 20.33
CA TYR A 327 10.32 -8.28 21.08
C TYR A 327 10.70 -6.95 20.41
N VAL A 328 10.12 -6.62 19.25
CA VAL A 328 10.32 -5.36 18.54
C VAL A 328 9.12 -4.46 18.77
N PHE A 329 9.36 -3.18 19.05
CA PHE A 329 8.32 -2.18 19.29
C PHE A 329 8.56 -0.96 18.41
N TYR A 330 7.58 -0.66 17.55
CA TYR A 330 7.49 0.62 16.86
C TYR A 330 6.43 1.47 17.57
N GLY A 331 6.79 2.70 17.93
CA GLY A 331 5.90 3.62 18.63
C GLY A 331 4.64 3.92 17.83
N ASP A 332 4.79 4.25 16.55
CA ASP A 332 3.67 4.45 15.63
C ASP A 332 2.73 3.23 15.55
N ASP A 333 3.28 2.02 15.36
CA ASP A 333 2.48 0.80 15.29
C ASP A 333 1.75 0.52 16.61
N ASN A 334 2.40 0.80 17.75
CA ASN A 334 1.74 0.70 19.06
C ASN A 334 0.60 1.71 19.18
N ALA A 335 0.82 2.97 18.79
CA ALA A 335 -0.22 4.00 18.80
C ALA A 335 -1.41 3.60 17.91
N ARG A 336 -1.14 3.12 16.70
CA ARG A 336 -2.16 2.63 15.76
C ARG A 336 -2.92 1.42 16.28
N THR A 337 -2.22 0.48 16.91
CA THR A 337 -2.85 -0.66 17.58
C THR A 337 -3.81 -0.20 18.69
N LEU A 338 -3.38 0.78 19.50
CA LEU A 338 -4.16 1.31 20.61
C LEU A 338 -5.37 2.11 20.13
N LEU A 339 -5.20 2.96 19.11
CA LEU A 339 -6.29 3.70 18.47
C LEU A 339 -7.29 2.75 17.78
N GLY A 340 -6.82 1.73 17.08
CA GLY A 340 -7.67 0.66 16.54
C GLY A 340 -8.47 -0.05 17.64
N THR A 341 -7.81 -0.39 18.76
CA THR A 341 -8.48 -1.02 19.90
C THR A 341 -9.52 -0.10 20.54
N ILE A 342 -9.22 1.20 20.71
CA ILE A 342 -10.18 2.22 21.19
C ILE A 342 -11.40 2.25 20.28
N GLY A 343 -11.19 2.33 18.97
CA GLY A 343 -12.27 2.37 17.98
C GLY A 343 -13.13 1.11 18.02
N ALA A 344 -12.50 -0.06 17.92
CA ALA A 344 -13.20 -1.35 17.98
C ALA A 344 -14.01 -1.51 19.28
N THR A 345 -13.41 -1.19 20.43
CA THR A 345 -14.07 -1.20 21.76
C THR A 345 -15.30 -0.29 21.78
N ALA A 346 -15.20 0.91 21.18
CA ALA A 346 -16.30 1.87 21.11
C ALA A 346 -17.47 1.36 20.26
N PHE A 347 -17.19 0.81 19.07
CA PHE A 347 -18.22 0.30 18.15
C PHE A 347 -18.82 -1.04 18.60
N LEU A 348 -18.06 -1.88 19.30
CA LEU A 348 -18.56 -3.11 19.90
C LEU A 348 -19.31 -2.89 21.22
N HIS A 349 -19.27 -1.67 21.77
CA HIS A 349 -19.75 -1.34 23.11
C HIS A 349 -19.19 -2.29 24.20
N ASN A 350 -17.93 -2.71 24.07
CA ASN A 350 -17.29 -3.67 24.96
C ASN A 350 -16.05 -3.07 25.65
N GLN A 351 -16.16 -2.77 26.94
CA GLN A 351 -15.11 -2.12 27.74
C GLN A 351 -13.99 -3.06 28.23
N GLU A 352 -13.99 -4.35 27.86
CA GLU A 352 -13.01 -5.34 28.34
C GLU A 352 -11.55 -4.91 28.12
N TRP A 353 -11.30 -4.17 27.03
CA TRP A 353 -9.95 -3.79 26.59
C TRP A 353 -9.44 -2.48 27.19
N ASN A 354 -10.26 -1.74 27.96
CA ASN A 354 -9.89 -0.45 28.54
C ASN A 354 -8.59 -0.52 29.34
N LEU A 355 -8.39 -1.60 30.12
CA LEU A 355 -7.18 -1.77 30.90
C LEU A 355 -5.95 -1.90 30.01
N LYS A 356 -6.07 -2.64 28.90
CA LYS A 356 -4.97 -2.84 27.94
C LYS A 356 -4.67 -1.58 27.13
N ILE A 357 -5.68 -0.78 26.82
CA ILE A 357 -5.52 0.54 26.21
C ILE A 357 -4.68 1.43 27.13
N VAL A 358 -5.08 1.59 28.39
CA VAL A 358 -4.36 2.43 29.36
C VAL A 358 -2.94 1.92 29.60
N GLU A 359 -2.76 0.62 29.86
CA GLU A 359 -1.44 0.01 30.04
C GLU A 359 -0.52 0.29 28.84
N GLY A 360 -1.02 0.13 27.61
CA GLY A 360 -0.22 0.35 26.40
C GLY A 360 0.17 1.81 26.16
N ILE A 361 -0.75 2.75 26.41
CA ILE A 361 -0.46 4.18 26.28
C ILE A 361 0.59 4.60 27.33
N LEU A 362 0.41 4.22 28.60
CA LEU A 362 1.36 4.56 29.67
C LEU A 362 2.73 3.91 29.47
N SER A 363 2.78 2.70 28.90
CA SER A 363 4.04 2.03 28.62
C SER A 363 4.82 2.64 27.47
N ASN A 364 4.15 3.18 26.46
CA ASN A 364 4.84 3.99 25.44
C ASN A 364 5.29 5.34 26.02
N PHE A 365 4.44 5.97 26.85
CA PHE A 365 4.74 7.25 27.50
C PHE A 365 5.97 7.18 28.42
N ARG A 366 6.14 6.09 29.18
CA ARG A 366 7.27 5.94 30.12
C ARG A 366 8.62 5.75 29.42
N VAL A 367 8.61 5.27 28.17
CA VAL A 367 9.83 5.08 27.35
C VAL A 367 10.05 6.21 26.34
N SER A 368 9.14 7.19 26.27
CA SER A 368 9.41 8.48 25.61
C SER A 368 10.39 9.29 26.45
N GLY A 369 11.43 9.81 25.81
CA GLY A 369 12.48 10.60 26.46
C GLY A 369 11.99 11.90 27.08
N LYS A 370 12.92 12.69 27.62
CA LYS A 370 12.62 13.95 28.33
C LYS A 370 11.81 14.92 27.50
N HIS A 371 12.12 15.01 26.21
CA HIS A 371 11.46 15.89 25.25
C HIS A 371 10.22 15.27 24.61
N GLY A 372 9.82 14.06 25.05
CA GLY A 372 8.64 13.33 24.60
C GLY A 372 8.72 12.63 23.24
N PHE A 373 9.92 12.55 22.67
CA PHE A 373 10.23 11.72 21.51
C PHE A 373 10.63 10.30 21.94
N GLN A 374 10.21 9.29 21.19
CA GLN A 374 10.59 7.88 21.41
C GLN A 374 11.67 7.41 20.43
N GLY A 375 11.69 7.96 19.21
CA GLY A 375 12.52 7.51 18.09
C GLY A 375 11.85 6.42 17.25
N GLU A 376 12.62 5.82 16.34
CA GLU A 376 12.08 4.94 15.30
C GLU A 376 11.61 3.58 15.84
N ARG A 377 12.42 2.93 16.69
CA ARG A 377 12.22 1.53 17.09
C ARG A 377 12.88 1.24 18.43
N LEU A 378 12.21 0.42 19.25
CA LEU A 378 12.74 -0.16 20.48
C LEU A 378 12.88 -1.69 20.33
N ALA A 379 13.79 -2.26 21.12
CA ALA A 379 13.98 -3.71 21.25
C ALA A 379 13.89 -4.12 22.73
N GLU A 380 13.25 -5.25 23.00
CA GLU A 380 13.07 -5.77 24.37
C GLU A 380 14.41 -6.04 25.07
N GLY A 381 15.39 -6.58 24.35
CA GLY A 381 16.74 -6.82 24.89
C GLY A 381 17.37 -5.54 25.42
N ASP A 382 17.36 -4.47 24.62
CA ASP A 382 17.90 -3.17 25.02
C ASP A 382 17.12 -2.52 26.17
N LEU A 383 15.81 -2.72 26.26
CA LEU A 383 14.99 -2.24 27.38
C LEU A 383 15.38 -2.93 28.69
N VAL A 384 15.65 -4.23 28.63
CA VAL A 384 16.09 -5.03 29.79
C VAL A 384 17.51 -4.67 30.20
N GLU A 385 18.43 -4.53 29.24
CA GLU A 385 19.84 -4.23 29.52
C GLU A 385 20.04 -2.82 30.09
N LYS A 386 19.44 -1.81 29.45
CA LYS A 386 19.66 -0.39 29.80
C LYS A 386 18.74 0.08 30.93
N GLY A 387 17.61 -0.59 31.12
CA GLY A 387 16.55 -0.21 32.07
C GLY A 387 15.75 1.01 31.61
N LEU A 388 14.56 1.19 32.20
CA LEU A 388 13.60 2.23 31.81
C LEU A 388 14.12 3.66 31.97
N ALA A 389 14.95 3.93 32.99
CA ALA A 389 15.50 5.25 33.25
C ALA A 389 16.37 5.75 32.07
N ALA A 390 17.10 4.86 31.40
CA ALA A 390 17.93 5.22 30.25
C ALA A 390 17.12 5.79 29.08
N TYR A 391 15.85 5.37 28.93
CA TYR A 391 14.95 5.88 27.88
C TYR A 391 14.23 7.13 28.34
N ARG A 392 13.61 7.10 29.53
CA ARG A 392 12.89 8.25 30.10
C ARG A 392 13.78 9.49 30.21
N ASP A 393 15.03 9.30 30.60
CA ASP A 393 15.96 10.40 30.87
C ASP A 393 16.81 10.77 29.64
N ALA A 394 16.55 10.13 28.49
CA ALA A 394 17.25 10.40 27.23
C ALA A 394 16.85 11.76 26.64
N GLU A 395 17.83 12.44 26.03
CA GLU A 395 17.67 13.74 25.36
C GLU A 395 17.27 13.56 23.87
N VAL A 396 16.50 12.51 23.55
CA VAL A 396 16.12 12.17 22.17
C VAL A 396 15.24 13.27 21.58
N ILE A 397 15.58 13.70 20.36
CA ILE A 397 14.75 14.51 19.48
C ILE A 397 14.78 13.85 18.11
N HIS A 398 13.61 13.39 17.64
CA HIS A 398 13.47 12.73 16.36
C HIS A 398 12.38 13.42 15.55
N LEU A 399 12.77 14.36 14.69
CA LEU A 399 11.85 15.24 13.96
C LEU A 399 11.18 14.54 12.76
N SER A 400 10.64 13.34 12.95
CA SER A 400 9.76 12.65 12.00
C SER A 400 8.36 12.48 12.61
N ALA A 401 7.35 13.07 11.98
CA ALA A 401 5.97 12.91 12.38
C ALA A 401 5.48 11.46 12.15
N HIS A 402 6.02 10.75 11.16
CA HIS A 402 5.71 9.36 10.87
C HIS A 402 5.89 8.45 12.09
N PHE A 403 6.98 8.64 12.85
CA PHE A 403 7.28 7.81 14.01
C PHE A 403 6.63 8.31 15.31
N GLU A 404 6.44 9.62 15.45
CA GLU A 404 6.16 10.23 16.76
C GLU A 404 4.71 10.71 16.93
N SER A 405 4.09 11.21 15.86
CA SER A 405 2.90 12.05 15.97
C SER A 405 1.67 11.33 16.54
N TRP A 406 1.49 10.05 16.23
CA TRP A 406 0.33 9.28 16.69
C TRP A 406 0.49 8.76 18.12
N LEU A 407 1.73 8.62 18.63
CA LEU A 407 1.95 8.43 20.06
C LEU A 407 1.40 9.63 20.84
N TRP A 408 1.71 10.85 20.40
CA TRP A 408 1.17 12.06 21.02
C TRP A 408 -0.34 12.13 20.92
N ALA A 409 -0.93 11.75 19.79
CA ALA A 409 -2.38 11.64 19.66
C ALA A 409 -2.97 10.70 20.72
N SER A 410 -2.36 9.53 20.97
CA SER A 410 -2.80 8.60 22.04
C SER A 410 -2.69 9.21 23.44
N TYR A 411 -1.66 10.04 23.70
CA TYR A 411 -1.50 10.75 24.97
C TYR A 411 -2.59 11.80 25.17
N LEU A 412 -2.90 12.57 24.12
CA LEU A 412 -3.96 13.58 24.14
C LEU A 412 -5.34 12.95 24.35
N TRP A 413 -5.62 11.82 23.70
CA TRP A 413 -6.87 11.08 23.91
C TRP A 413 -7.01 10.60 25.36
N LEU A 414 -5.96 9.98 25.92
CA LEU A 414 -6.01 9.51 27.31
C LEU A 414 -6.08 10.66 28.32
N TYR A 415 -5.41 11.78 28.03
CA TYR A 415 -5.51 12.99 28.84
C TYR A 415 -6.95 13.48 28.93
N GLN A 416 -7.68 13.56 27.82
CA GLN A 416 -9.06 14.06 27.83
C GLN A 416 -9.99 13.20 28.71
N GLN A 417 -9.75 11.89 28.81
CA GLN A 417 -10.51 10.99 29.68
C GLN A 417 -10.18 11.11 31.16
N THR A 418 -8.92 11.41 31.49
CA THR A 418 -8.36 11.20 32.83
C THR A 418 -7.86 12.47 33.51
N HIS A 419 -7.59 13.51 32.73
CA HIS A 419 -6.92 14.75 33.13
C HIS A 419 -5.55 14.54 33.79
N TYR A 420 -4.85 13.45 33.46
CA TYR A 420 -3.49 13.24 33.93
C TYR A 420 -2.51 14.19 33.23
N ALA A 421 -2.23 15.32 33.87
CA ALA A 421 -1.47 16.45 33.30
C ALA A 421 -0.16 16.08 32.58
N PRO A 422 0.66 15.12 33.06
CA PRO A 422 1.92 14.78 32.38
C PRO A 422 1.77 14.31 30.92
N LEU A 423 0.62 13.72 30.55
CA LEU A 423 0.35 13.32 29.16
C LEU A 423 0.25 14.54 28.25
N LEU A 424 -0.55 15.55 28.64
CA LEU A 424 -0.75 16.78 27.88
C LEU A 424 0.55 17.57 27.81
N GLU A 425 1.22 17.80 28.95
CA GLU A 425 2.40 18.68 28.97
C GLU A 425 3.54 18.13 28.13
N LYS A 426 3.79 16.82 28.18
CA LYS A 426 4.81 16.18 27.34
C LYS A 426 4.43 16.24 25.87
N ALA A 427 3.20 15.83 25.50
CA ALA A 427 2.75 15.85 24.11
C ALA A 427 2.78 17.26 23.50
N LYS A 428 2.28 18.27 24.24
CA LYS A 428 2.29 19.68 23.82
C LYS A 428 3.71 20.20 23.59
N ALA A 429 4.65 19.92 24.50
CA ALA A 429 6.04 20.33 24.35
C ALA A 429 6.73 19.67 23.13
N SER A 430 6.47 18.39 22.89
CA SER A 430 7.00 17.67 21.73
C SER A 430 6.42 18.19 20.41
N ILE A 431 5.11 18.40 20.35
CA ILE A 431 4.41 19.00 19.20
C ILE A 431 4.97 20.38 18.88
N ALA A 432 5.15 21.24 19.90
CA ALA A 432 5.73 22.57 19.71
C ALA A 432 7.16 22.46 19.13
N THR A 433 7.98 21.57 19.68
CA THR A 433 9.34 21.32 19.17
C THR A 433 9.32 20.86 17.71
N MET A 434 8.41 19.95 17.34
CA MET A 434 8.23 19.51 15.95
C MET A 434 7.82 20.68 15.05
N MET A 435 6.82 21.46 15.45
CA MET A 435 6.28 22.56 14.64
C MET A 435 7.26 23.73 14.48
N HIS A 436 8.07 24.05 15.49
CA HIS A 436 9.14 25.06 15.37
C HIS A 436 10.24 24.66 14.38
N ASN A 437 10.33 23.38 14.05
CA ASN A 437 11.31 22.82 13.12
C ASN A 437 10.73 22.55 11.72
N TYR A 438 9.43 22.79 11.51
CA TYR A 438 8.77 22.59 10.24
C TYR A 438 9.10 23.70 9.22
N PRO A 439 9.24 23.40 7.91
CA PRO A 439 9.35 22.06 7.32
C PRO A 439 10.80 21.55 7.21
N HIS A 440 11.79 22.43 7.25
CA HIS A 440 13.14 22.13 6.75
C HIS A 440 13.98 21.20 7.62
N ASN A 441 13.70 21.15 8.93
CA ASN A 441 14.43 20.27 9.85
C ASN A 441 13.71 18.94 10.07
N TRP A 442 12.58 18.71 9.39
CA TRP A 442 11.88 17.43 9.47
C TRP A 442 12.65 16.35 8.72
N ARG A 443 12.63 15.14 9.29
CA ARG A 443 13.07 13.89 8.67
C ARG A 443 11.86 13.20 8.07
N CYS A 444 11.85 13.06 6.75
CA CYS A 444 10.77 12.42 6.01
C CYS A 444 11.20 11.01 5.62
N VAL A 445 10.35 10.01 5.87
CA VAL A 445 10.71 8.63 5.49
C VAL A 445 10.83 8.48 3.98
N GLN A 446 9.75 8.74 3.22
CA GLN A 446 9.75 8.62 1.75
C GLN A 446 9.35 9.92 1.03
N GLY A 447 8.66 10.83 1.73
CA GLY A 447 8.19 12.09 1.18
C GLY A 447 7.47 12.92 2.24
N ILE A 448 7.42 14.23 2.06
CA ILE A 448 6.90 15.16 3.08
C ILE A 448 5.39 15.04 3.30
N GLN A 449 4.65 14.54 2.30
CA GLN A 449 3.20 14.39 2.40
C GLN A 449 2.79 13.36 3.46
N ILE A 450 3.61 12.33 3.66
CA ILE A 450 3.43 11.32 4.72
C ILE A 450 3.50 12.02 6.09
N GLU A 451 4.54 12.82 6.31
CA GLU A 451 4.76 13.54 7.58
C GLU A 451 3.62 14.53 7.86
N ARG A 452 3.21 15.30 6.83
CA ARG A 452 2.09 16.25 6.94
C ARG A 452 0.79 15.54 7.28
N ALA A 453 0.44 14.48 6.56
CA ALA A 453 -0.79 13.72 6.78
C ALA A 453 -0.86 13.18 8.22
N ARG A 454 0.27 12.68 8.73
CA ARG A 454 0.41 12.15 10.10
C ARG A 454 0.24 13.23 11.17
N MET A 455 0.83 14.41 10.95
CA MET A 455 0.83 15.51 11.93
C MET A 455 -0.54 16.18 12.11
N ILE A 456 -1.47 16.06 11.15
CA ILE A 456 -2.80 16.67 11.25
C ILE A 456 -3.55 16.17 12.51
N LEU A 457 -3.48 14.87 12.80
CA LEU A 457 -4.26 14.25 13.89
C LEU A 457 -3.93 14.85 15.27
N PRO A 458 -2.67 14.82 15.78
CA PRO A 458 -2.37 15.39 17.09
C PRO A 458 -2.60 16.91 17.14
N LEU A 459 -2.42 17.65 16.03
CA LEU A 459 -2.73 19.08 16.01
C LEU A 459 -4.23 19.35 16.13
N ALA A 460 -5.07 18.58 15.43
CA ALA A 460 -6.52 18.68 15.55
C ALA A 460 -7.00 18.40 16.99
N TRP A 461 -6.43 17.37 17.63
CA TRP A 461 -6.79 17.02 19.00
C TRP A 461 -6.20 17.99 20.04
N LEU A 462 -5.03 18.59 19.76
CA LEU A 462 -4.50 19.65 20.61
C LEU A 462 -5.40 20.89 20.60
N VAL A 463 -5.95 21.27 19.45
CA VAL A 463 -6.97 22.34 19.36
C VAL A 463 -8.25 21.99 20.12
N ARG A 464 -8.65 20.72 20.15
CA ARG A 464 -9.82 20.28 20.97
C ARG A 464 -9.59 20.48 22.47
N ILE A 465 -8.38 20.18 22.94
CA ILE A 465 -8.03 20.26 24.36
C ILE A 465 -7.76 21.71 24.78
N GLU A 466 -6.93 22.42 24.01
CA GLU A 466 -6.51 23.79 24.27
C GLU A 466 -6.64 24.61 22.97
N ASP A 467 -7.77 25.27 22.78
CA ASP A 467 -8.05 26.06 21.57
C ASP A 467 -7.35 27.43 21.62
N THR A 468 -6.10 27.48 21.16
CA THR A 468 -5.29 28.71 21.10
C THR A 468 -5.05 29.15 19.65
N GLU A 469 -4.75 30.45 19.46
CA GLU A 469 -4.37 30.97 18.13
C GLU A 469 -3.14 30.25 17.56
N GLU A 470 -2.17 29.90 18.40
CA GLU A 470 -0.95 29.18 18.00
C GLU A 470 -1.27 27.75 17.52
N HIS A 471 -2.06 26.99 18.28
CA HIS A 471 -2.43 25.63 17.90
C HIS A 471 -3.26 25.62 16.59
N ARG A 472 -4.18 26.57 16.43
CA ARG A 472 -4.92 26.77 15.18
C ARG A 472 -3.99 27.13 14.02
N ALA A 473 -3.01 28.00 14.25
CA ALA A 473 -2.05 28.40 13.22
C ALA A 473 -1.15 27.24 12.77
N TRP A 474 -0.69 26.38 13.70
CA TRP A 474 0.06 25.17 13.35
C TRP A 474 -0.76 24.18 12.54
N LEU A 475 -2.01 23.91 12.95
CA LEU A 475 -2.93 23.05 12.20
C LEU A 475 -3.19 23.60 10.80
N ASP A 476 -3.52 24.89 10.69
CA ASP A 476 -3.77 25.53 9.40
C ASP A 476 -2.53 25.56 8.52
N ARG A 477 -1.33 25.67 9.09
CA ARG A 477 -0.07 25.62 8.35
C ARG A 477 0.11 24.28 7.66
N ILE A 478 -0.02 23.17 8.40
CA ILE A 478 0.13 21.81 7.86
C ILE A 478 -0.95 21.53 6.80
N ILE A 479 -2.21 21.84 7.11
CA ILE A 479 -3.30 21.63 6.15
C ILE A 479 -3.14 22.54 4.93
N SER A 480 -2.76 23.80 5.09
CA SER A 480 -2.54 24.68 3.93
C SER A 480 -1.48 24.13 2.99
N ASP A 481 -0.38 23.60 3.54
CA ASP A 481 0.71 23.05 2.74
C ASP A 481 0.32 21.72 2.06
N ILE A 482 -0.36 20.80 2.76
CA ILE A 482 -0.84 19.55 2.15
C ILE A 482 -1.81 19.83 0.98
N LEU A 483 -2.65 20.86 1.13
CA LEU A 483 -3.65 21.23 0.11
C LEU A 483 -3.05 21.91 -1.11
N THR A 484 -1.80 22.38 -1.07
CA THR A 484 -1.12 22.81 -2.30
C THR A 484 -0.87 21.65 -3.27
N TYR A 485 -0.93 20.41 -2.77
CA TYR A 485 -0.77 19.16 -3.52
C TYR A 485 -2.08 18.40 -3.73
N GLN A 486 -3.21 18.92 -3.23
CA GLN A 486 -4.52 18.34 -3.53
C GLN A 486 -4.90 18.70 -4.98
N VAL A 487 -4.90 17.70 -5.85
CA VAL A 487 -5.20 17.88 -7.28
C VAL A 487 -6.70 18.07 -7.53
N SER A 488 -7.07 18.43 -8.76
CA SER A 488 -8.46 18.73 -9.12
C SER A 488 -9.42 17.56 -8.86
N SER A 489 -8.94 16.31 -9.02
CA SER A 489 -9.70 15.10 -8.72
C SER A 489 -9.81 14.77 -7.23
N GLY A 490 -9.20 15.58 -6.35
CA GLY A 490 -9.27 15.44 -4.88
C GLY A 490 -8.15 14.65 -4.21
N GLY A 491 -7.37 13.89 -4.99
CA GLY A 491 -6.21 13.15 -4.48
C GLY A 491 -5.06 14.07 -4.05
N ILE A 492 -4.19 13.57 -3.16
CA ILE A 492 -2.99 14.30 -2.70
C ILE A 492 -1.77 13.75 -3.43
N ARG A 493 -1.14 14.58 -4.26
CA ARG A 493 0.08 14.23 -5.01
C ARG A 493 1.27 14.06 -4.06
N GLU A 494 2.00 12.97 -4.20
CA GLU A 494 3.25 12.75 -3.47
C GLU A 494 4.31 13.79 -3.83
N SER A 495 5.17 14.13 -2.87
CA SER A 495 6.22 15.14 -3.06
C SER A 495 7.41 14.90 -2.15
N PHE A 496 8.59 15.14 -2.71
CA PHE A 496 9.84 15.23 -1.99
C PHE A 496 10.03 16.62 -1.37
N GLU A 497 9.58 17.66 -2.07
CA GLU A 497 9.93 19.07 -1.82
C GLU A 497 11.44 19.37 -1.86
N VAL A 498 11.77 20.65 -2.02
CA VAL A 498 13.16 21.13 -2.05
C VAL A 498 13.63 21.41 -0.62
N ASN A 499 14.87 21.02 -0.31
CA ASN A 499 15.49 21.24 1.00
C ASN A 499 14.74 20.58 2.17
N VAL A 500 14.17 19.41 1.93
CA VAL A 500 13.61 18.52 2.96
C VAL A 500 14.50 17.29 3.06
N HIS A 501 14.77 16.83 4.27
CA HIS A 501 15.57 15.63 4.49
C HIS A 501 14.71 14.39 4.26
N ILE A 502 15.14 13.51 3.35
CA ILE A 502 14.44 12.26 3.02
C ILE A 502 15.36 11.09 3.32
N ASP A 503 14.95 10.23 4.25
CA ASP A 503 15.73 9.07 4.70
C ASP A 503 15.77 7.98 3.60
N LEU A 504 14.62 7.69 2.98
CA LEU A 504 14.44 6.67 1.94
C LEU A 504 13.93 7.32 0.64
N GLY A 505 14.85 7.99 -0.06
CA GLY A 505 14.58 8.68 -1.31
C GLY A 505 14.44 7.76 -2.53
N LYS A 506 14.43 8.36 -3.73
CA LYS A 506 14.37 7.61 -4.99
C LYS A 506 15.53 6.61 -5.12
N THR A 507 15.26 5.48 -5.77
CA THR A 507 16.27 4.48 -6.10
C THR A 507 17.39 5.10 -6.95
N VAL A 508 18.66 4.85 -6.60
CA VAL A 508 19.81 5.51 -7.25
C VAL A 508 20.46 4.70 -8.39
N SER A 509 20.04 3.46 -8.62
CA SER A 509 20.51 2.63 -9.73
C SER A 509 19.52 1.50 -10.10
N ASN A 510 19.71 0.88 -11.26
CA ASN A 510 18.96 -0.30 -11.67
C ASN A 510 19.16 -1.49 -10.70
N ASP A 511 20.37 -1.67 -10.16
CA ASP A 511 20.69 -2.76 -9.24
C ASP A 511 19.90 -2.66 -7.93
N GLN A 512 19.67 -1.43 -7.46
CA GLN A 512 18.94 -1.18 -6.21
C GLN A 512 17.41 -1.18 -6.35
N TYR A 513 16.88 -1.30 -7.57
CA TYR A 513 15.43 -1.38 -7.79
C TYR A 513 14.85 -2.63 -7.11
N GLY A 514 13.83 -2.48 -6.26
CA GLY A 514 13.19 -3.59 -5.54
C GLY A 514 13.99 -4.17 -4.36
N VAL A 515 15.01 -3.46 -3.86
CA VAL A 515 15.87 -3.96 -2.76
C VAL A 515 15.49 -3.40 -1.39
N TYR A 516 15.03 -2.15 -1.35
CA TYR A 516 14.68 -1.45 -0.10
C TYR A 516 13.28 -0.86 -0.21
N GLU A 517 12.77 -0.34 0.90
CA GLU A 517 11.59 0.54 0.88
C GLU A 517 11.85 1.78 0.01
N ALA A 518 10.84 2.21 -0.74
CA ALA A 518 11.01 3.26 -1.75
C ALA A 518 9.72 4.07 -1.97
N PRO A 519 9.84 5.34 -2.41
CA PRO A 519 8.70 6.17 -2.77
C PRO A 519 8.01 5.71 -4.06
N LEU A 520 6.74 6.07 -4.21
CA LEU A 520 5.97 5.86 -5.45
C LEU A 520 6.35 6.82 -6.59
N ILE A 521 7.01 7.93 -6.27
CA ILE A 521 7.55 8.88 -7.24
C ILE A 521 9.03 8.60 -7.47
N PHE A 522 9.50 8.83 -8.69
CA PHE A 522 10.92 8.86 -9.00
C PHE A 522 11.43 10.29 -9.08
N ASN A 523 10.65 11.20 -9.65
CA ASN A 523 10.96 12.63 -9.72
C ASN A 523 9.85 13.46 -9.06
N GLU A 524 10.22 14.62 -8.52
CA GLU A 524 9.23 15.60 -8.08
C GLU A 524 8.33 16.00 -9.25
N GLY A 525 7.01 15.87 -9.08
CA GLY A 525 6.03 16.15 -10.14
C GLY A 525 5.35 14.90 -10.69
N ASP A 526 5.86 13.70 -10.43
CA ASP A 526 5.23 12.46 -10.87
C ASP A 526 3.78 12.36 -10.35
N PRO A 527 2.80 11.99 -11.20
CA PRO A 527 1.39 12.19 -10.92
C PRO A 527 0.75 11.05 -10.12
N VAL A 528 1.32 10.72 -8.95
CA VAL A 528 0.87 9.60 -8.12
C VAL A 528 0.36 10.04 -6.75
N THR A 529 -0.65 9.33 -6.25
CA THR A 529 -1.10 9.41 -4.84
C THR A 529 -0.76 8.13 -4.09
N CYS A 530 -0.48 8.25 -2.78
CA CYS A 530 -0.26 7.10 -1.90
C CYS A 530 -1.47 6.87 -0.97
N SER A 531 -2.17 5.74 -1.12
CA SER A 531 -3.27 5.34 -0.23
C SER A 531 -2.78 4.69 1.07
N LEU A 532 -1.51 4.27 1.12
CA LEU A 532 -0.92 3.58 2.29
C LEU A 532 -0.36 4.54 3.34
N TYR A 533 0.38 5.56 2.90
CA TYR A 533 1.13 6.43 3.79
C TYR A 533 0.64 7.89 3.83
N THR A 534 -0.25 8.29 2.91
CA THR A 534 -0.69 9.70 2.81
C THR A 534 -2.21 9.81 2.91
N SER A 535 -2.94 9.24 1.95
CA SER A 535 -4.37 9.53 1.77
C SER A 535 -5.23 9.01 2.93
N ASN A 536 -4.92 7.83 3.46
CA ASN A 536 -5.65 7.22 4.58
C ASN A 536 -5.50 8.05 5.88
N PHE A 537 -4.30 8.55 6.16
CA PHE A 537 -4.06 9.41 7.32
C PHE A 537 -4.60 10.83 7.11
N ALA A 538 -4.48 11.37 5.90
CA ALA A 538 -4.98 12.70 5.57
C ALA A 538 -6.51 12.78 5.65
N ILE A 539 -7.25 11.79 5.12
CA ILE A 539 -8.72 11.82 5.20
C ILE A 539 -9.20 11.73 6.66
N PHE A 540 -8.56 10.87 7.46
CA PHE A 540 -8.86 10.74 8.89
C PHE A 540 -8.57 12.06 9.63
N GLY A 541 -7.35 12.59 9.48
CA GLY A 541 -6.93 13.84 10.12
C GLY A 541 -7.77 15.05 9.69
N LEU A 542 -8.10 15.18 8.40
CA LEU A 542 -8.94 16.28 7.90
C LEU A 542 -10.35 16.24 8.48
N ASN A 543 -10.92 15.05 8.70
CA ASN A 543 -12.20 14.92 9.38
C ASN A 543 -12.10 15.40 10.83
N GLU A 544 -11.09 14.93 11.58
CA GLU A 544 -10.86 15.38 12.95
C GLU A 544 -10.62 16.89 13.04
N ALA A 545 -9.83 17.45 12.11
CA ALA A 545 -9.54 18.88 12.03
C ALA A 545 -10.78 19.72 11.73
N TYR A 546 -11.66 19.26 10.83
CA TYR A 546 -12.93 19.92 10.57
C TYR A 546 -13.79 19.96 11.83
N HIS A 547 -13.94 18.84 12.53
CA HIS A 547 -14.74 18.80 13.75
C HIS A 547 -14.11 19.59 14.91
N ALA A 548 -12.78 19.71 14.97
CA ALA A 548 -12.09 20.53 15.96
C ALA A 548 -12.24 22.04 15.74
N THR A 549 -12.38 22.48 14.49
CA THR A 549 -12.29 23.92 14.15
C THR A 549 -13.53 24.52 13.51
N HIS A 550 -14.41 23.67 12.96
CA HIS A 550 -15.49 24.02 12.06
C HIS A 550 -15.05 24.82 10.83
N ASN A 551 -13.77 24.75 10.43
CA ASN A 551 -13.25 25.48 9.29
C ASN A 551 -13.81 24.87 7.97
N PRO A 552 -14.59 25.63 7.17
CA PRO A 552 -15.20 25.12 5.95
C PRO A 552 -14.18 24.68 4.90
N ARG A 553 -12.96 25.25 4.91
CA ARG A 553 -11.88 24.83 4.00
C ARG A 553 -11.46 23.38 4.26
N TYR A 554 -11.46 22.94 5.52
CA TYR A 554 -11.08 21.58 5.88
C TYR A 554 -12.15 20.58 5.46
N ARG A 555 -13.44 20.95 5.62
CA ARG A 555 -14.56 20.16 5.08
C ARG A 555 -14.45 19.97 3.57
N VAL A 556 -14.24 21.05 2.81
CA VAL A 556 -14.12 20.98 1.35
C VAL A 556 -12.95 20.08 0.93
N ALA A 557 -11.80 20.19 1.62
CA ALA A 557 -10.64 19.33 1.36
C ALA A 557 -10.94 17.85 1.64
N ARG A 558 -11.53 17.57 2.81
CA ARG A 558 -11.98 16.23 3.24
C ARG A 558 -12.92 15.61 2.22
N ASP A 559 -13.96 16.34 1.82
CA ASP A 559 -15.01 15.83 0.94
C ASP A 559 -14.46 15.54 -0.48
N LYS A 560 -13.53 16.36 -0.97
CA LYS A 560 -12.80 16.08 -2.23
C LYS A 560 -11.95 14.82 -2.15
N LEU A 561 -11.25 14.60 -1.03
CA LEU A 561 -10.44 13.40 -0.85
C LEU A 561 -11.32 12.15 -0.71
N ALA A 562 -12.48 12.26 -0.06
CA ALA A 562 -13.47 11.19 0.00
C ALA A 562 -14.01 10.83 -1.40
N ASP A 563 -14.39 11.83 -2.20
CA ASP A 563 -14.80 11.66 -3.61
C ASP A 563 -13.70 10.93 -4.41
N TYR A 564 -12.45 11.37 -4.30
CA TYR A 564 -11.31 10.72 -4.94
C TYR A 564 -11.18 9.24 -4.56
N LEU A 565 -11.18 8.94 -3.25
CA LEU A 565 -11.01 7.58 -2.73
C LEU A 565 -12.16 6.67 -3.18
N MET A 566 -13.41 7.14 -3.21
CA MET A 566 -14.53 6.36 -3.74
C MET A 566 -14.33 6.00 -5.22
N ARG A 567 -13.76 6.91 -6.03
CA ARG A 567 -13.52 6.65 -7.45
C ARG A 567 -12.44 5.62 -7.71
N ILE A 568 -11.34 5.67 -6.94
CA ILE A 568 -10.18 4.80 -7.16
C ILE A 568 -10.27 3.44 -6.45
N GLN A 569 -11.34 3.21 -5.68
CA GLN A 569 -11.60 1.90 -5.06
C GLN A 569 -11.62 0.81 -6.13
N VAL A 570 -11.01 -0.33 -5.83
CA VAL A 570 -10.80 -1.42 -6.79
C VAL A 570 -12.12 -2.11 -7.13
N LYS A 571 -12.45 -2.17 -8.41
CA LYS A 571 -13.51 -3.00 -8.97
C LYS A 571 -12.89 -4.13 -9.78
N SER A 572 -13.32 -5.36 -9.52
CA SER A 572 -12.87 -6.53 -10.27
C SER A 572 -13.94 -7.61 -10.28
N ASP A 573 -14.14 -8.23 -11.45
CA ASP A 573 -15.02 -9.40 -11.60
C ASP A 573 -14.23 -10.71 -11.45
N ARG A 574 -12.93 -10.71 -11.80
CA ARG A 574 -12.04 -11.89 -11.69
C ARG A 574 -11.38 -12.02 -10.32
N HIS A 575 -10.95 -10.91 -9.73
CA HIS A 575 -10.17 -10.86 -8.49
C HIS A 575 -11.05 -10.37 -7.33
N LYS A 576 -11.91 -11.27 -6.85
CA LYS A 576 -12.81 -10.97 -5.73
C LYS A 576 -12.05 -10.62 -4.44
N ASP A 577 -10.87 -11.19 -4.28
CA ASP A 577 -9.93 -10.93 -3.20
C ASP A 577 -9.35 -9.50 -3.21
N LEU A 578 -9.39 -8.82 -4.36
CA LEU A 578 -8.94 -7.43 -4.53
C LEU A 578 -10.10 -6.44 -4.60
N SER A 579 -11.31 -6.87 -4.99
CA SER A 579 -12.43 -5.96 -5.19
C SER A 579 -12.96 -5.38 -3.89
N GLY A 580 -13.08 -4.05 -3.82
CA GLY A 580 -13.45 -3.30 -2.63
C GLY A 580 -12.27 -2.71 -1.87
N ALA A 581 -11.03 -3.12 -2.20
CA ALA A 581 -9.83 -2.56 -1.60
C ALA A 581 -9.38 -1.24 -2.26
N TRP A 582 -8.35 -0.63 -1.67
CA TRP A 582 -7.51 0.41 -2.29
C TRP A 582 -6.08 -0.10 -2.46
N PHE A 583 -5.54 -0.03 -3.67
CA PHE A 583 -4.10 -0.24 -3.88
C PHE A 583 -3.28 0.93 -3.34
N ARG A 584 -2.00 0.69 -3.00
CA ARG A 584 -1.10 1.74 -2.51
C ARG A 584 -0.97 2.90 -3.49
N GLY A 585 -0.69 2.63 -4.76
CA GLY A 585 -0.35 3.67 -5.75
C GLY A 585 -1.44 3.88 -6.81
N PHE A 586 -1.70 5.13 -7.14
CA PHE A 586 -2.63 5.51 -8.21
C PHE A 586 -2.11 6.71 -9.01
N ASP A 587 -1.99 6.55 -10.33
CA ASP A 587 -1.65 7.63 -11.26
C ASP A 587 -2.94 8.39 -11.62
N TYR A 588 -3.13 9.56 -11.01
CA TYR A 588 -4.36 10.35 -11.17
C TYR A 588 -4.44 11.08 -12.54
N ASN A 589 -3.35 11.09 -13.31
CA ASN A 589 -3.35 11.65 -14.67
C ASN A 589 -3.84 10.62 -15.66
N ARG A 590 -3.30 9.39 -15.62
CA ARG A 590 -3.71 8.28 -16.48
C ARG A 590 -5.00 7.60 -16.01
N TRP A 591 -5.36 7.81 -14.74
CA TRP A 591 -6.45 7.12 -14.07
C TRP A 591 -6.22 5.61 -13.99
N ASP A 592 -5.00 5.22 -13.58
CA ASP A 592 -4.52 3.84 -13.61
C ASP A 592 -3.71 3.49 -12.36
N TYR A 593 -3.63 2.21 -12.01
CA TYR A 593 -2.83 1.71 -10.88
C TYR A 593 -1.35 1.62 -11.30
N TRP A 594 -0.65 2.76 -11.25
CA TRP A 594 0.73 2.90 -11.70
C TRP A 594 1.58 3.76 -10.76
N GLY A 595 2.90 3.52 -10.78
CA GLY A 595 3.89 4.29 -10.05
C GLY A 595 5.31 3.71 -10.16
N SER A 596 6.29 4.35 -9.53
CA SER A 596 7.64 3.80 -9.35
C SER A 596 7.58 2.61 -8.39
N ASN A 597 7.47 1.40 -8.92
CA ASN A 597 7.29 0.17 -8.15
C ASN A 597 8.62 -0.40 -7.61
N ALA A 598 9.45 0.45 -7.02
CA ALA A 598 10.79 0.09 -6.54
C ALA A 598 10.82 -0.44 -5.09
N ASP A 599 9.69 -0.35 -4.38
CA ASP A 599 9.58 -0.74 -2.98
C ASP A 599 9.61 -2.27 -2.82
N ALA A 600 10.52 -2.77 -2.00
CA ALA A 600 10.70 -4.21 -1.76
C ALA A 600 9.54 -4.85 -0.97
N GLY A 601 8.81 -4.06 -0.19
CA GLY A 601 7.72 -4.53 0.66
C GLY A 601 6.36 -4.25 0.06
N TRP A 602 6.03 -2.97 -0.07
CA TRP A 602 4.66 -2.49 -0.30
C TRP A 602 4.55 -1.74 -1.61
N GLY A 603 4.96 -2.27 -2.75
CA GLY A 603 4.82 -1.58 -4.05
C GLY A 603 3.39 -1.17 -4.46
N VAL A 604 3.26 -0.63 -5.67
CA VAL A 604 2.06 0.03 -6.23
C VAL A 604 0.77 -0.76 -6.01
N TRP A 605 0.77 -2.05 -6.36
CA TRP A 605 -0.42 -2.90 -6.33
C TRP A 605 -0.66 -3.59 -4.98
N SER A 606 0.08 -3.24 -3.92
CA SER A 606 -0.15 -3.86 -2.60
C SER A 606 -1.46 -3.37 -1.98
N THR A 607 -2.08 -4.23 -1.16
CA THR A 607 -3.13 -3.85 -0.21
C THR A 607 -2.63 -4.19 1.20
N LEU A 608 -3.17 -3.54 2.22
CA LEU A 608 -2.92 -3.93 3.62
C LEU A 608 -4.24 -4.00 4.38
N SER A 609 -4.55 -5.08 5.09
CA SER A 609 -5.76 -5.18 5.92
C SER A 609 -5.73 -4.24 7.14
N GLY A 610 -4.52 -3.90 7.61
CA GLY A 610 -4.21 -2.71 8.42
C GLY A 610 -3.92 -1.48 7.56
N TRP A 611 -3.53 -0.36 8.16
CA TRP A 611 -3.11 0.87 7.48
C TRP A 611 -4.14 1.45 6.49
N SER A 612 -4.05 1.10 5.20
CA SER A 612 -4.80 1.78 4.13
C SER A 612 -6.30 1.56 4.27
N GLN A 613 -6.74 0.31 4.29
CA GLN A 613 -8.16 -0.04 4.26
C GLN A 613 -8.93 0.44 5.50
N PRO A 614 -8.46 0.20 6.74
CA PRO A 614 -9.27 0.46 7.92
C PRO A 614 -9.49 1.96 8.17
N TRP A 615 -8.45 2.78 7.99
CA TRP A 615 -8.56 4.23 8.18
C TRP A 615 -9.38 4.91 7.08
N ILE A 616 -9.32 4.41 5.83
CA ILE A 616 -10.20 4.91 4.76
C ILE A 616 -11.65 4.53 5.08
N LEU A 617 -11.95 3.25 5.36
CA LEU A 617 -13.31 2.78 5.66
C LEU A 617 -13.92 3.54 6.84
N LEU A 618 -13.19 3.62 7.96
CA LEU A 618 -13.64 4.36 9.13
C LEU A 618 -13.93 5.82 8.80
N SER A 619 -13.06 6.48 8.02
CA SER A 619 -13.25 7.89 7.68
C SER A 619 -14.47 8.11 6.79
N LEU A 620 -14.72 7.23 5.81
CA LEU A 620 -15.92 7.32 4.97
C LEU A 620 -17.20 7.16 5.80
N ILE A 621 -17.23 6.21 6.74
CA ILE A 621 -18.35 6.04 7.68
C ILE A 621 -18.57 7.31 8.51
N MET A 622 -17.50 7.82 9.14
CA MET A 622 -17.60 9.03 9.97
C MET A 622 -18.05 10.26 9.18
N ILE A 623 -17.62 10.40 7.93
CA ILE A 623 -18.04 11.49 7.04
C ILE A 623 -19.52 11.37 6.71
N ASP A 624 -19.99 10.17 6.35
CA ASP A 624 -21.40 9.94 6.01
C ASP A 624 -22.34 10.20 7.20
N GLU A 625 -21.90 9.87 8.41
CA GLU A 625 -22.63 10.13 9.65
C GLU A 625 -22.43 11.56 10.21
N GLU A 626 -21.63 12.42 9.55
CA GLU A 626 -21.21 13.74 10.02
C GLU A 626 -20.67 13.72 11.48
N ASN A 627 -19.77 12.76 11.74
CA ASN A 627 -19.23 12.42 13.05
C ASN A 627 -17.68 12.36 13.00
N ASN A 628 -17.05 12.14 14.17
CA ASN A 628 -15.59 12.04 14.30
C ASN A 628 -15.19 11.04 15.38
N PHE A 629 -13.96 10.52 15.28
CA PHE A 629 -13.43 9.51 16.17
C PHE A 629 -13.28 10.01 17.60
N TRP A 630 -12.81 11.25 17.77
CA TRP A 630 -12.65 11.86 19.09
C TRP A 630 -13.97 11.88 19.88
N ASP A 631 -15.01 12.51 19.35
CA ASP A 631 -16.29 12.66 20.04
C ASP A 631 -17.02 11.31 20.20
N TYR A 632 -16.87 10.40 19.23
CA TYR A 632 -17.47 9.07 19.33
C TYR A 632 -16.85 8.26 20.46
N THR A 633 -15.53 8.10 20.46
CA THR A 633 -14.83 7.23 21.43
C THR A 633 -14.87 7.79 22.84
N HIS A 634 -14.82 9.12 23.02
CA HIS A 634 -14.94 9.73 24.35
C HIS A 634 -16.32 9.56 24.98
N ARG A 635 -17.39 9.44 24.17
CA ARG A 635 -18.73 9.16 24.67
C ARG A 635 -18.91 7.68 25.04
N GLN A 636 -18.24 6.78 24.32
CA GLN A 636 -18.42 5.34 24.49
C GLN A 636 -17.54 4.74 25.58
N LEU A 637 -16.35 5.31 25.86
CA LEU A 637 -15.39 4.73 26.81
C LEU A 637 -15.25 5.58 28.08
N ASP A 638 -15.10 4.91 29.22
CA ASP A 638 -14.61 5.48 30.49
C ASP A 638 -13.44 4.63 31.00
N VAL A 639 -12.26 5.25 31.08
CA VAL A 639 -11.00 4.58 31.44
C VAL A 639 -10.42 5.08 32.77
N LYS A 640 -11.16 5.87 33.56
CA LYS A 640 -10.64 6.48 34.80
C LYS A 640 -10.21 5.45 35.84
N LYS A 641 -10.98 4.38 35.96
CA LYS A 641 -10.69 3.26 36.88
C LYS A 641 -9.42 2.54 36.45
N GLU A 642 -9.28 2.25 35.17
CA GLU A 642 -8.12 1.60 34.57
C GLU A 642 -6.88 2.48 34.71
N MET A 643 -7.02 3.79 34.51
CA MET A 643 -5.95 4.76 34.77
C MET A 643 -5.44 4.68 36.20
N SER A 644 -6.33 4.76 37.20
CA SER A 644 -5.94 4.66 38.61
C SER A 644 -5.21 3.35 38.95
N ARG A 645 -5.55 2.25 38.27
CA ARG A 645 -4.91 0.94 38.45
C ARG A 645 -3.56 0.82 37.78
N SER A 646 -3.27 1.65 36.77
CA SER A 646 -2.10 1.54 35.92
C SER A 646 -1.08 2.65 36.13
N LEU A 647 -1.35 3.67 36.95
CA LEU A 647 -0.44 4.79 37.20
C LEU A 647 0.97 4.36 37.66
N TRP A 648 1.09 3.25 38.39
CA TRP A 648 2.39 2.70 38.80
C TRP A 648 3.36 2.44 37.62
N ILE A 649 2.84 2.29 36.39
CA ILE A 649 3.62 2.10 35.16
C ILE A 649 4.54 3.29 34.87
N THR A 650 4.14 4.52 35.20
CA THR A 650 4.94 5.71 34.91
C THR A 650 6.09 5.88 35.90
N GLY A 651 6.05 5.17 37.04
CA GLY A 651 7.06 5.26 38.10
C GLY A 651 6.95 6.53 38.96
N ASP A 652 5.81 7.22 38.89
CA ASP A 652 5.45 8.39 39.72
C ASP A 652 4.71 8.00 41.01
#